data_AF-A0A8H5MGE0-F1
#
_entry.id   AF-A0A8H5MGE0-F1
#
_cell.length_a   1.000
_cell.length_b   1.000
_cell.length_c   1.000
_cell.angle_alpha   90.00
_cell.angle_beta   90.00
_cell.angle_gamma   90.00
#
_symmetry.space_group_name_H-M   'P 1'
#
loop_
_entity.id
_entity.type
_entity.pdbx_description
1 polymer ?
#
loop_
_entity_poly.entity_id
_entity_poly.type
_entity_poly.pdbx_seq_one_letter_code
_entity_poly.pdbx_strand_id
1 'polypeptide(L)'
;MVYPATLHALATFKQLLRLLPASEKARPQIILLAGETTPYRNDTDREIVFRQESNFYYLSGCTIPSSFLVLVFRDGTGLAQKPSIELFIPKSELEDIMWSPPNPSLQAAAQTHDVAKVEYPAALPDALNTVLKAFPDAMVHTLPRASPLFPVIPTEFTDIVFSNKDAAISDLFLLPALHQTRLIKDEAEIALIRKANEISSRAHEVVMRVLGKVVKGAIERSKEAGADRPLLPGEWLIEKEAEAEAIFVASCRREGAVHQAYLPIVAASTRASTLHYCCNDREFAWGPVNPRDHHNRNDFAHGEARELNAQVLLIDAGCEWNCYASDITRTMPVGNGGKFTPEARAIYDLVLEMQKLALDMIKPGVHWDAVHLLCHRILVKGFQRLKIFKSPSESSISSTAPAGDGNWDSEHDEEKVLASGISSAFFPHGLGHSLGMDVHDVPSASKPALNSSISNGLAVGHESFYTYLRLRLPLEKNMVVTVEPGCYFSPHLIAPVRDSKHINQDVLKRYESVGGVRIEDVVLITEDGYENLTTVRSDTEWVEGLNKRLHVALSGRAMTILSLVLSILACTSVLWALFSVWMNRIRESNRSRRLELLKVLEQDPKSKLVGFFHPYCNAGGGGERVLWTAIAALQRSEPNTVPVVYTGDIDATKDEIIFKVKARFDITLDPKSLAFVFLSSRKFVEDSTWPRFTLLGQSIGSMYLAGEAMLKLIPDLFIDTMGYAFTFHVVTVLADIPIGAYVHYPTISVNMLNRVKSQKASHNNSGRISSSLLLSQAKLLYYRIFLHYYSSSLRKAAFIMVNSSWTQNHINAALGHSDILLDALHYAFPLTWLLRSKYKSATYASIVYPPCDTREISKFSLNGRDRVVLSLAQFRPEKDHPMQIRALHKLLLDHPQYGDSEHPLKLVMIGGCRNLEDEARVNGLRSLAKDLGVENHVEFLVSAPYSIMLSRLSTASVGLHTMLDEHFGINIVEFMAAGLIPVAHKSGGPLQDIVVPFDGQPTGFHADSVETFAKALHAALSLPASEDLAIRQRARTWAVQRFSEAEFEKGWNASRWKSYLPST
;
A
#
# COMPACT_ATOMS: atom_id res chain seq x y z
N MET A 1 7.91 17.26 9.05
CA MET A 1 9.14 18.04 9.32
C MET A 1 8.91 19.41 8.72
N VAL A 2 9.22 20.49 9.43
CA VAL A 2 9.09 21.87 8.91
C VAL A 2 10.26 22.13 7.96
N TYR A 3 10.02 22.83 6.84
CA TYR A 3 11.07 23.16 5.87
C TYR A 3 12.10 24.16 6.47
N PRO A 4 13.42 23.96 6.30
CA PRO A 4 14.45 24.72 7.02
C PRO A 4 14.77 26.09 6.39
N ALA A 5 13.76 26.93 6.13
CA ALA A 5 13.91 28.22 5.46
C ALA A 5 14.90 29.16 6.15
N THR A 6 14.93 29.20 7.50
CA THR A 6 15.89 30.04 8.24
C THR A 6 17.34 29.64 7.99
N LEU A 7 17.62 28.34 7.89
CA LEU A 7 18.96 27.82 7.64
C LEU A 7 19.46 28.23 6.23
N HIS A 8 18.61 28.03 5.22
CA HIS A 8 18.88 28.40 3.84
C HIS A 8 19.07 29.92 3.67
N ALA A 9 18.24 30.72 4.34
CA ALA A 9 18.36 32.18 4.37
C ALA A 9 19.70 32.64 4.95
N LEU A 10 20.11 32.09 6.11
CA LEU A 10 21.39 32.40 6.74
C LEU A 10 22.58 32.03 5.85
N ALA A 11 22.53 30.86 5.21
CA ALA A 11 23.58 30.42 4.30
C ALA A 11 23.68 31.35 3.07
N THR A 12 22.54 31.76 2.51
CA THR A 12 22.46 32.70 1.40
C THR A 12 23.01 34.07 1.77
N PHE A 13 22.62 34.65 2.92
CA PHE A 13 23.15 35.94 3.37
C PHE A 13 24.67 35.90 3.62
N LYS A 14 25.20 34.79 4.14
CA LYS A 14 26.65 34.61 4.31
C LYS A 14 27.40 34.66 2.97
N GLN A 15 26.87 34.01 1.92
CA GLN A 15 27.48 34.09 0.59
C GLN A 15 27.29 35.48 -0.04
N LEU A 16 26.12 36.10 0.16
CA LEU A 16 25.84 37.45 -0.31
C LEU A 16 26.85 38.46 0.24
N LEU A 17 27.13 38.45 1.55
CA LEU A 17 28.12 39.32 2.19
C LEU A 17 29.55 39.10 1.66
N ARG A 18 29.89 37.92 1.14
CA ARG A 18 31.20 37.66 0.53
C ARG A 18 31.32 38.35 -0.82
N LEU A 19 30.24 38.37 -1.60
CA LEU A 19 30.18 38.96 -2.94
C LEU A 19 30.05 40.49 -2.91
N LEU A 20 29.51 41.06 -1.84
CA LEU A 20 29.31 42.50 -1.72
C LEU A 20 30.62 43.29 -1.60
N PRO A 21 30.70 44.51 -2.16
CA PRO A 21 31.78 45.45 -1.87
C PRO A 21 31.85 45.77 -0.37
N ALA A 22 33.06 46.04 0.14
CA ALA A 22 33.28 46.28 1.58
C ALA A 22 32.41 47.41 2.18
N SER A 23 32.09 48.44 1.39
CA SER A 23 31.21 49.55 1.79
C SER A 23 29.77 49.12 2.05
N GLU A 24 29.30 48.08 1.37
CA GLU A 24 27.90 47.66 1.41
C GLU A 24 27.63 46.58 2.47
N LYS A 25 28.66 45.88 2.96
CA LYS A 25 28.52 44.75 3.90
C LYS A 25 27.88 45.12 5.24
N ALA A 26 28.12 46.34 5.70
CA ALA A 26 27.61 46.83 6.98
C ALA A 26 26.13 47.28 6.91
N ARG A 27 25.59 47.47 5.71
CA ARG A 27 24.20 47.90 5.50
C ARG A 27 23.24 46.76 5.87
N PRO A 28 22.00 47.06 6.29
CA PRO A 28 20.93 46.07 6.34
C PRO A 28 20.69 45.48 4.94
N GLN A 29 20.54 44.16 4.85
CA GLN A 29 20.32 43.43 3.61
C GLN A 29 18.88 42.93 3.58
N ILE A 30 18.17 43.23 2.50
CA ILE A 30 16.78 42.79 2.27
C ILE A 30 16.75 41.94 1.01
N ILE A 31 16.07 40.80 1.02
CA ILE A 31 15.78 40.01 -0.20
C ILE A 31 14.28 40.13 -0.46
N LEU A 32 13.92 40.47 -1.70
CA LEU A 32 12.52 40.50 -2.17
C LEU A 32 12.38 39.56 -3.37
N LEU A 33 11.49 38.57 -3.26
CA LEU A 33 11.24 37.58 -4.31
C LEU A 33 9.75 37.40 -4.59
N ALA A 34 9.43 37.11 -5.85
CA ALA A 34 8.14 36.60 -6.29
C ALA A 34 8.27 35.10 -6.57
N GLY A 35 7.28 34.33 -6.17
CA GLY A 35 7.10 32.94 -6.58
C GLY A 35 6.46 32.86 -7.97
N GLU A 36 6.52 31.67 -8.56
CA GLU A 36 5.93 31.38 -9.84
C GLU A 36 4.39 31.51 -9.79
N THR A 37 3.83 31.95 -10.90
CA THR A 37 2.38 32.05 -11.12
C THR A 37 1.86 30.76 -11.74
N THR A 38 0.55 30.51 -11.68
CA THR A 38 -0.02 29.34 -12.36
C THR A 38 0.17 29.49 -13.87
N PRO A 39 0.93 28.60 -14.54
CA PRO A 39 1.12 28.69 -15.98
C PRO A 39 -0.12 28.19 -16.71
N TYR A 40 -0.46 28.84 -17.82
CA TYR A 40 -1.57 28.46 -18.69
C TYR A 40 -1.06 28.10 -20.09
N ARG A 41 -1.79 27.23 -20.79
CA ARG A 41 -1.49 26.90 -22.18
C ARG A 41 -1.86 28.09 -23.08
N ASN A 42 -0.85 28.88 -23.44
CA ASN A 42 -0.98 30.03 -24.34
C ASN A 42 -2.09 31.00 -23.87
N ASP A 43 -3.11 31.23 -24.71
CA ASP A 43 -4.26 32.13 -24.50
C ASP A 43 -5.51 31.41 -23.97
N THR A 44 -5.37 30.18 -23.46
CA THR A 44 -6.48 29.37 -22.94
C THR A 44 -6.50 29.31 -21.42
N ASP A 45 -7.62 28.88 -20.84
CA ASP A 45 -7.79 28.63 -19.40
C ASP A 45 -7.20 27.29 -18.92
N ARG A 46 -6.47 26.57 -19.79
CA ARG A 46 -5.88 25.28 -19.45
C ARG A 46 -4.61 25.44 -18.62
N GLU A 47 -4.73 25.24 -17.30
CA GLU A 47 -3.58 25.18 -16.39
C GLU A 47 -2.57 24.10 -16.83
N ILE A 48 -1.30 24.47 -16.80
CA ILE A 48 -0.16 23.58 -16.89
C ILE A 48 0.21 23.15 -15.47
N VAL A 49 0.81 21.97 -15.34
CA VAL A 49 1.26 21.42 -14.06
C VAL A 49 2.19 22.43 -13.37
N PHE A 50 1.76 22.95 -12.22
CA PHE A 50 2.51 23.94 -11.45
C PHE A 50 3.73 23.32 -10.77
N ARG A 51 4.88 23.99 -10.89
CA ARG A 51 6.12 23.71 -10.15
C ARG A 51 6.75 25.05 -9.79
N GLN A 52 7.16 25.20 -8.53
CA GLN A 52 7.63 26.47 -8.00
C GLN A 52 9.00 26.88 -8.57
N GLU A 53 9.30 28.17 -8.63
CA GLU A 53 10.65 28.66 -8.95
C GLU A 53 11.66 28.22 -7.87
N SER A 54 12.80 27.67 -8.29
CA SER A 54 13.74 26.95 -7.41
C SER A 54 14.33 27.83 -6.31
N ASN A 55 14.70 29.07 -6.63
CA ASN A 55 15.31 29.98 -5.65
C ASN A 55 14.28 30.47 -4.61
N PHE A 56 13.06 30.76 -5.04
CA PHE A 56 11.94 31.10 -4.18
C PHE A 56 11.61 29.94 -3.25
N TYR A 57 11.50 28.72 -3.79
CA TYR A 57 11.24 27.53 -2.98
C TYR A 57 12.40 27.25 -2.03
N TYR A 58 13.66 27.43 -2.45
CA TYR A 58 14.83 27.26 -1.58
C TYR A 58 14.76 28.12 -0.32
N LEU A 59 14.30 29.36 -0.44
CA LEU A 59 14.21 30.29 0.70
C LEU A 59 12.89 30.24 1.48
N SER A 60 11.88 29.54 0.99
CA SER A 60 10.54 29.55 1.60
C SER A 60 9.97 28.16 1.93
N GLY A 61 10.25 27.14 1.12
CA GLY A 61 9.54 25.87 1.11
C GLY A 61 8.09 25.96 0.61
N CYS A 62 7.68 27.11 0.05
CA CYS A 62 6.29 27.39 -0.28
C CYS A 62 5.90 26.87 -1.67
N THR A 63 4.87 26.03 -1.72
CA THR A 63 4.31 25.44 -2.96
C THR A 63 3.10 26.19 -3.52
N ILE A 64 2.78 27.37 -2.99
CA ILE A 64 1.57 28.12 -3.40
C ILE A 64 1.95 29.12 -4.50
N PRO A 65 1.26 29.10 -5.67
CA PRO A 65 1.53 30.04 -6.74
C PRO A 65 1.27 31.49 -6.32
N SER A 66 1.87 32.44 -7.02
CA SER A 66 1.66 33.89 -6.83
C SER A 66 1.94 34.36 -5.40
N SER A 67 2.89 33.71 -4.72
CA SER A 67 3.33 34.08 -3.37
C SER A 67 4.54 35.03 -3.42
N PHE A 68 4.78 35.80 -2.36
CA PHE A 68 5.94 36.70 -2.25
C PHE A 68 6.72 36.44 -0.98
N LEU A 69 8.00 36.82 -0.97
CA LEU A 69 8.89 36.57 0.15
C LEU A 69 9.78 37.79 0.41
N VAL A 70 9.81 38.23 1.67
CA VAL A 70 10.68 39.30 2.16
C VAL A 70 11.57 38.76 3.26
N LEU A 71 12.90 38.84 3.09
CA LEU A 71 13.87 38.50 4.13
C LEU A 71 14.63 39.75 4.56
N VAL A 72 14.91 39.87 5.86
CA VAL A 72 15.69 40.98 6.43
C VAL A 72 16.82 40.43 7.29
N PHE A 73 18.04 40.89 7.00
CA PHE A 73 19.26 40.50 7.68
C PHE A 73 20.13 41.72 7.98
N ARG A 74 20.78 41.74 9.15
CA ARG A 74 21.79 42.74 9.48
C ARG A 74 22.89 42.11 10.32
N ASP A 75 24.12 42.17 9.80
CA ASP A 75 25.29 41.63 10.48
C ASP A 75 25.53 42.32 11.84
N GLY A 76 26.03 41.57 12.81
CA GLY A 76 26.27 42.07 14.17
C GLY A 76 25.02 42.35 15.02
N THR A 77 23.82 41.99 14.57
CA THR A 77 22.55 42.13 15.32
C THR A 77 21.88 40.78 15.56
N GLY A 78 20.77 40.75 16.30
CA GLY A 78 19.94 39.53 16.48
C GLY A 78 19.47 38.90 15.15
N LEU A 79 19.34 39.71 14.09
CA LEU A 79 19.00 39.25 12.74
C LEU A 79 20.10 38.43 12.08
N ALA A 80 21.34 38.49 12.59
CA ALA A 80 22.45 37.68 12.11
C ALA A 80 22.36 36.22 12.55
N GLN A 81 21.68 35.93 13.66
CA GLN A 81 21.40 34.56 14.09
C GLN A 81 20.03 34.06 13.61
N LYS A 82 19.06 34.95 13.45
CA LYS A 82 17.72 34.61 12.97
C LYS A 82 17.18 35.75 12.08
N PRO A 83 17.33 35.67 10.75
CA PRO A 83 16.77 36.66 9.84
C PRO A 83 15.24 36.73 9.98
N SER A 84 14.66 37.90 9.74
CA SER A 84 13.21 38.02 9.61
C SER A 84 12.82 37.45 8.26
N ILE A 85 11.84 36.56 8.22
CA ILE A 85 11.32 35.96 6.98
C ILE A 85 9.80 36.15 6.98
N GLU A 86 9.29 36.90 6.02
CA GLU A 86 7.87 37.18 5.85
C GLU A 86 7.38 36.59 4.53
N LEU A 87 6.43 35.66 4.60
CA LEU A 87 5.85 34.96 3.46
C LEU A 87 4.44 35.50 3.18
N PHE A 88 4.14 35.82 1.93
CA PHE A 88 2.85 36.35 1.52
C PHE A 88 2.19 35.35 0.57
N ILE A 89 1.10 34.69 1.00
CA ILE A 89 0.39 33.67 0.22
C ILE A 89 -0.97 34.21 -0.23
N PRO A 90 -1.47 33.95 -1.45
CA PRO A 90 -2.76 34.47 -1.91
C PRO A 90 -3.93 33.94 -1.06
N LYS A 91 -4.88 34.82 -0.77
CA LYS A 91 -6.15 34.47 -0.10
C LYS A 91 -7.04 33.71 -1.08
N SER A 92 -7.66 32.62 -0.64
CA SER A 92 -8.71 31.97 -1.41
C SER A 92 -10.03 32.72 -1.24
N GLU A 93 -10.62 33.19 -2.33
CA GLU A 93 -11.95 33.78 -2.31
C GLU A 93 -13.03 32.68 -2.33
N LEU A 94 -14.27 33.00 -1.94
CA LEU A 94 -15.35 32.02 -1.82
C LEU A 94 -15.64 31.36 -3.18
N GLU A 95 -15.51 32.12 -4.25
CA GLU A 95 -15.66 31.66 -5.62
C GLU A 95 -14.58 30.63 -5.99
N ASP A 96 -13.32 30.83 -5.57
CA ASP A 96 -12.20 29.93 -5.87
C ASP A 96 -12.35 28.56 -5.20
N ILE A 97 -12.92 28.53 -3.99
CA ILE A 97 -13.13 27.30 -3.21
C ILE A 97 -14.10 26.33 -3.90
N MET A 98 -14.98 26.85 -4.77
CA MET A 98 -15.85 26.02 -5.61
C MET A 98 -15.05 25.23 -6.67
N TRP A 99 -13.95 25.80 -7.17
CA TRP A 99 -13.19 25.26 -8.30
C TRP A 99 -11.94 24.48 -7.87
N SER A 100 -11.26 24.96 -6.83
CA SER A 100 -9.98 24.42 -6.37
C SER A 100 -9.93 24.27 -4.85
N PRO A 101 -9.15 23.30 -4.31
CA PRO A 101 -8.89 23.25 -2.88
C PRO A 101 -8.37 24.60 -2.37
N PRO A 102 -8.86 25.11 -1.23
CA PRO A 102 -8.38 26.38 -0.70
C PRO A 102 -6.90 26.30 -0.32
N ASN A 103 -6.22 27.43 -0.49
CA ASN A 103 -4.90 27.65 0.11
C ASN A 103 -4.99 27.47 1.63
N PRO A 104 -3.90 27.04 2.30
CA PRO A 104 -3.88 26.97 3.75
C PRO A 104 -4.20 28.34 4.37
N SER A 105 -4.93 28.34 5.48
CA SER A 105 -5.10 29.55 6.27
C SER A 105 -3.74 30.07 6.76
N LEU A 106 -3.62 31.37 7.05
CA LEU A 106 -2.37 31.96 7.57
C LEU A 106 -1.85 31.20 8.81
N GLN A 107 -2.75 30.73 9.69
CA GLN A 107 -2.39 29.93 10.86
C GLN A 107 -1.82 28.55 10.48
N ALA A 108 -2.40 27.87 9.48
CA ALA A 108 -1.89 26.58 9.01
C ALA A 108 -0.56 26.72 8.25
N ALA A 109 -0.42 27.78 7.45
CA ALA A 109 0.82 28.11 6.76
C ALA A 109 1.96 28.41 7.75
N ALA A 110 1.69 29.19 8.82
CA ALA A 110 2.67 29.50 9.87
C ALA A 110 3.12 28.27 10.69
N GLN A 111 2.34 27.18 10.70
CA GLN A 111 2.73 25.92 11.37
C GLN A 111 3.61 25.01 10.50
N THR A 112 3.65 25.25 9.19
CA THR A 112 4.29 24.36 8.21
C THR A 112 5.54 24.96 7.57
N HIS A 113 5.72 26.28 7.67
CA HIS A 113 6.88 27.01 7.15
C HIS A 113 7.68 27.62 8.30
N ASP A 114 9.01 27.50 8.26
CA ASP A 114 9.92 28.12 9.23
C ASP A 114 10.14 29.60 8.90
N VAL A 115 9.09 30.42 9.08
CA VAL A 115 9.07 31.86 8.78
C VAL A 115 8.58 32.67 9.97
N ALA A 116 8.97 33.95 10.05
CA ALA A 116 8.58 34.83 11.16
C ALA A 116 7.11 35.28 11.06
N LYS A 117 6.60 35.49 9.85
CA LYS A 117 5.23 35.96 9.61
C LYS A 117 4.69 35.36 8.30
N VAL A 118 3.39 35.07 8.27
CA VAL A 118 2.66 34.74 7.04
C VAL A 118 1.46 35.68 6.90
N GLU A 119 1.34 36.36 5.76
CA GLU A 119 0.26 37.30 5.45
C GLU A 119 -0.27 37.13 4.02
N TYR A 120 -1.25 37.95 3.62
CA TYR A 120 -1.75 38.02 2.25
C TYR A 120 -1.00 39.11 1.45
N PRO A 121 -0.84 38.98 0.12
CA PRO A 121 -0.13 39.96 -0.72
C PRO A 121 -0.58 41.42 -0.56
N ALA A 122 -1.84 41.67 -0.19
CA ALA A 122 -2.34 43.02 0.08
C ALA A 122 -1.61 43.74 1.24
N ALA A 123 -0.97 43.00 2.16
CA ALA A 123 -0.18 43.57 3.25
C ALA A 123 1.29 43.84 2.86
N LEU A 124 1.75 43.37 1.69
CA LEU A 124 3.15 43.51 1.26
C LEU A 124 3.59 44.98 1.12
N PRO A 125 2.79 45.92 0.55
CA PRO A 125 3.16 47.34 0.52
C PRO A 125 3.46 47.92 1.91
N ASP A 126 2.61 47.63 2.90
CA ASP A 126 2.78 48.12 4.28
C ASP A 126 3.98 47.46 4.97
N ALA A 127 4.22 46.18 4.72
CA ALA A 127 5.40 45.47 5.21
C ALA A 127 6.70 46.09 4.64
N LEU A 128 6.76 46.32 3.32
CA LEU A 128 7.90 46.96 2.67
C LEU A 128 8.15 48.37 3.22
N ASN A 129 7.11 49.20 3.34
CA ASN A 129 7.21 50.53 3.94
C ASN A 129 7.72 50.47 5.38
N THR A 130 7.24 49.51 6.18
CA THR A 130 7.67 49.33 7.57
C THR A 130 9.15 48.95 7.66
N VAL A 131 9.58 47.97 6.86
CA VAL A 131 10.98 47.51 6.81
C VAL A 131 11.90 48.63 6.32
N LEU A 132 11.54 49.33 5.25
CA LEU A 132 12.34 50.44 4.70
C LEU A 132 12.39 51.64 5.65
N LYS A 133 11.37 51.87 6.47
CA LYS A 133 11.39 52.93 7.49
C LYS A 133 12.27 52.55 8.69
N ALA A 134 12.34 51.27 9.03
CA ALA A 134 13.24 50.75 10.07
C ALA A 134 14.71 50.69 9.61
N PHE A 135 14.92 50.45 8.31
CA PHE A 135 16.23 50.33 7.66
C PHE A 135 16.30 51.23 6.41
N PRO A 136 16.35 52.56 6.58
CA PRO A 136 16.30 53.50 5.45
C PRO A 136 17.50 53.36 4.50
N ASP A 137 18.65 52.96 5.03
CA ASP A 137 19.89 52.72 4.28
C ASP A 137 20.03 51.27 3.79
N ALA A 138 18.96 50.46 3.76
CA ALA A 138 19.06 49.06 3.35
C ALA A 138 19.46 48.87 1.88
N MET A 139 20.08 47.73 1.60
CA MET A 139 20.28 47.23 0.24
C MET A 139 19.27 46.11 -0.04
N VAL A 140 18.39 46.34 -1.03
CA VAL A 140 17.35 45.41 -1.47
C VAL A 140 17.87 44.59 -2.66
N HIS A 141 17.81 43.28 -2.52
CA HIS A 141 18.28 42.31 -3.48
C HIS A 141 17.10 41.59 -4.13
N THR A 142 17.14 41.47 -5.45
CA THR A 142 16.13 40.77 -6.27
C THR A 142 16.83 39.79 -7.21
N LEU A 143 16.06 38.87 -7.82
CA LEU A 143 16.55 38.12 -8.98
C LEU A 143 16.62 39.05 -10.21
N PRO A 144 17.40 38.70 -11.26
CA PRO A 144 17.54 39.52 -12.48
C PRO A 144 16.20 39.94 -13.08
N ARG A 145 15.85 41.22 -12.92
CA ARG A 145 14.48 41.71 -13.19
C ARG A 145 14.14 41.82 -14.67
N ALA A 146 15.16 42.04 -15.51
CA ALA A 146 15.01 42.09 -16.95
C ALA A 146 15.03 40.70 -17.61
N SER A 147 15.29 39.63 -16.84
CA SER A 147 15.35 38.28 -17.36
C SER A 147 13.96 37.66 -17.41
N PRO A 148 13.52 37.09 -18.55
CA PRO A 148 12.25 36.36 -18.64
C PRO A 148 12.30 35.00 -17.91
N LEU A 149 13.45 34.61 -17.36
CA LEU A 149 13.63 33.31 -16.70
C LEU A 149 13.16 33.29 -15.24
N PHE A 150 12.80 34.45 -14.67
CA PHE A 150 12.39 34.56 -13.27
C PHE A 150 11.02 35.24 -13.15
N PRO A 151 10.21 34.89 -12.13
CA PRO A 151 8.94 35.54 -11.87
C PRO A 151 9.09 37.05 -11.69
N VAL A 152 8.20 37.80 -12.35
CA VAL A 152 8.22 39.26 -12.31
C VAL A 152 7.61 39.75 -11.00
N ILE A 153 8.33 40.65 -10.32
CA ILE A 153 7.80 41.36 -9.17
C ILE A 153 6.93 42.51 -9.70
N PRO A 154 5.63 42.61 -9.33
CA PRO A 154 4.76 43.69 -9.76
C PRO A 154 5.34 45.09 -9.53
N THR A 155 5.12 46.00 -10.48
CA THR A 155 5.69 47.36 -10.44
C THR A 155 5.30 48.12 -9.20
N GLU A 156 4.06 47.92 -8.72
CA GLU A 156 3.54 48.49 -7.47
C GLU A 156 4.41 48.19 -6.24
N PHE A 157 5.07 47.03 -6.18
CA PHE A 157 5.97 46.68 -5.08
C PHE A 157 7.38 47.21 -5.31
N THR A 158 7.87 47.18 -6.56
CA THR A 158 9.18 47.73 -6.88
C THR A 158 9.22 49.25 -6.74
N ASP A 159 8.14 49.95 -7.06
CA ASP A 159 8.03 51.41 -6.98
C ASP A 159 8.15 51.91 -5.54
N ILE A 160 7.67 51.13 -4.56
CA ILE A 160 7.86 51.41 -3.12
C ILE A 160 9.34 51.39 -2.76
N VAL A 161 10.07 50.40 -3.24
CA VAL A 161 11.52 50.28 -3.02
C VAL A 161 12.26 51.43 -3.73
N PHE A 162 11.90 51.74 -4.97
CA PHE A 162 12.52 52.82 -5.75
C PHE A 162 12.22 54.23 -5.23
N SER A 163 11.08 54.42 -4.57
CA SER A 163 10.70 55.71 -4.01
C SER A 163 11.53 56.09 -2.77
N ASN A 164 12.18 55.11 -2.14
CA ASN A 164 13.12 55.36 -1.05
C ASN A 164 14.51 55.72 -1.61
N LYS A 165 14.87 57.01 -1.51
CA LYS A 165 16.15 57.54 -2.04
C LYS A 165 17.40 57.03 -1.33
N ASP A 166 17.27 56.55 -0.09
CA ASP A 166 18.39 56.10 0.74
C ASP A 166 18.64 54.59 0.59
N ALA A 167 17.65 53.84 0.10
CA ALA A 167 17.75 52.41 -0.17
C ALA A 167 18.37 52.15 -1.55
N ALA A 168 19.26 51.16 -1.64
CA ALA A 168 19.82 50.72 -2.92
C ALA A 168 19.14 49.43 -3.38
N ILE A 169 18.72 49.33 -4.64
CA ILE A 169 18.21 48.08 -5.23
C ILE A 169 19.26 47.47 -6.16
N SER A 170 19.47 46.15 -6.05
CA SER A 170 20.39 45.40 -6.90
C SER A 170 19.81 44.05 -7.28
N ASP A 171 20.10 43.62 -8.51
CA ASP A 171 19.84 42.26 -8.99
C ASP A 171 21.12 41.52 -9.36
N LEU A 172 22.29 42.08 -9.00
CA LEU A 172 23.60 41.55 -9.37
C LEU A 172 24.11 40.44 -8.44
N PHE A 173 23.79 40.51 -7.15
CA PHE A 173 24.49 39.72 -6.13
C PHE A 173 23.72 38.48 -5.65
N LEU A 174 22.39 38.51 -5.67
CA LEU A 174 21.56 37.47 -5.07
C LEU A 174 21.64 36.13 -5.80
N LEU A 175 21.47 36.13 -7.13
CA LEU A 175 21.50 34.90 -7.90
C LEU A 175 22.85 34.16 -7.79
N PRO A 176 24.02 34.84 -7.91
CA PRO A 176 25.30 34.19 -7.63
C PRO A 176 25.44 33.68 -6.18
N ALA A 177 24.94 34.41 -5.18
CA ALA A 177 24.96 33.96 -3.79
C ALA A 177 24.11 32.70 -3.55
N LEU A 178 22.92 32.65 -4.15
CA LEU A 178 22.04 31.49 -4.12
C LEU A 178 22.69 30.29 -4.81
N HIS A 179 23.26 30.50 -6.00
CA HIS A 179 23.95 29.43 -6.73
C HIS A 179 25.14 28.86 -5.95
N GLN A 180 25.95 29.71 -5.32
CA GLN A 180 27.07 29.26 -4.48
C GLN A 180 26.58 28.50 -3.24
N THR A 181 25.47 28.93 -2.64
CA THR A 181 24.88 28.25 -1.49
C THR A 181 24.33 26.88 -1.89
N ARG A 182 23.42 26.84 -2.87
CA ARG A 182 22.74 25.63 -3.35
C ARG A 182 23.68 24.60 -3.98
N LEU A 183 24.89 24.99 -4.39
CA LEU A 183 25.89 24.04 -4.87
C LEU A 183 26.29 23.02 -3.78
N ILE A 184 26.34 23.46 -2.52
CA ILE A 184 26.71 22.66 -1.34
C ILE A 184 25.46 22.33 -0.52
N LYS A 185 25.08 21.05 -0.47
CA LYS A 185 23.79 20.65 0.10
C LYS A 185 23.86 20.50 1.61
N ASP A 186 22.80 20.88 2.29
CA ASP A 186 22.61 20.52 3.70
C ASP A 186 21.97 19.12 3.88
N GLU A 187 21.84 18.67 5.13
CA GLU A 187 21.29 17.34 5.44
C GLU A 187 19.83 17.17 4.99
N ALA A 188 19.02 18.23 5.02
CA ALA A 188 17.62 18.19 4.62
C ALA A 188 17.51 18.09 3.09
N GLU A 189 18.32 18.85 2.37
CA GLU A 189 18.43 18.77 0.90
C GLU A 189 18.89 17.37 0.46
N ILE A 190 19.94 16.84 1.07
CA ILE A 190 20.46 15.49 0.79
C ILE A 190 19.38 14.43 1.01
N ALA A 191 18.56 14.56 2.07
CA ALA A 191 17.47 13.63 2.32
C ALA A 191 16.38 13.67 1.23
N LEU A 192 16.07 14.84 0.68
CA LEU A 192 15.09 15.00 -0.40
C LEU A 192 15.62 14.47 -1.74
N ILE A 193 16.89 14.75 -2.07
CA ILE A 193 17.55 14.20 -3.28
C ILE A 193 17.68 12.68 -3.20
N ARG A 194 18.03 12.15 -2.02
CA ARG A 194 18.07 10.70 -1.76
C ARG A 194 16.70 10.07 -1.97
N LYS A 195 15.64 10.73 -1.50
CA LYS A 195 14.26 10.26 -1.70
C LYS A 195 13.88 10.22 -3.18
N ALA A 196 14.21 11.26 -3.95
CA ALA A 196 14.00 11.29 -5.40
C ALA A 196 14.76 10.14 -6.09
N ASN A 197 16.05 9.96 -5.77
CA ASN A 197 16.89 8.89 -6.32
C ASN A 197 16.39 7.49 -6.00
N GLU A 198 15.92 7.25 -4.77
CA GLU A 198 15.31 5.99 -4.36
C GLU A 198 14.08 5.64 -5.21
N ILE A 199 13.19 6.62 -5.44
CA ILE A 199 11.98 6.43 -6.26
C ILE A 199 12.38 6.17 -7.72
N SER A 200 13.24 7.00 -8.30
CA SER A 200 13.69 6.86 -9.69
C SER A 200 14.43 5.54 -9.92
N SER A 201 15.28 5.11 -8.99
CA SER A 201 15.96 3.81 -9.05
C SER A 201 14.96 2.65 -9.12
N ARG A 202 13.93 2.67 -8.27
CA ARG A 202 12.86 1.66 -8.30
C ARG A 202 12.07 1.73 -9.60
N ALA A 203 11.78 2.92 -10.12
CA ALA A 203 11.08 3.10 -11.38
C ALA A 203 11.88 2.52 -12.57
N HIS A 204 13.18 2.80 -12.65
CA HIS A 204 14.10 2.15 -13.61
C HIS A 204 14.05 0.63 -13.48
N GLU A 205 14.20 0.10 -12.27
CA GLU A 205 14.15 -1.35 -12.04
C GLU A 205 12.82 -1.97 -12.48
N VAL A 206 11.69 -1.28 -12.26
CA VAL A 206 10.37 -1.73 -12.72
C VAL A 206 10.33 -1.82 -14.24
N VAL A 207 10.74 -0.77 -14.96
CA VAL A 207 10.76 -0.78 -16.44
C VAL A 207 11.65 -1.92 -16.95
N MET A 208 12.87 -2.05 -16.42
CA MET A 208 13.81 -3.09 -16.84
C MET A 208 13.28 -4.51 -16.55
N ARG A 209 12.59 -4.72 -15.43
CA ARG A 209 11.96 -6.01 -15.08
C ARG A 209 10.75 -6.34 -15.94
N VAL A 210 9.91 -5.36 -16.25
CA VAL A 210 8.76 -5.56 -17.15
C VAL A 210 9.27 -5.94 -18.53
N LEU A 211 10.21 -5.16 -19.09
CA LEU A 211 10.82 -5.46 -20.38
C LEU A 211 11.49 -6.84 -20.39
N GLY A 212 12.22 -7.19 -19.33
CA GLY A 212 12.83 -8.52 -19.18
C GLY A 212 11.84 -9.69 -19.10
N LYS A 213 10.57 -9.46 -18.69
CA LYS A 213 9.50 -10.48 -18.75
C LYS A 213 8.91 -10.61 -20.14
N VAL A 214 8.72 -9.49 -20.85
CA VAL A 214 8.23 -9.46 -22.24
C VAL A 214 9.17 -10.26 -23.14
N VAL A 215 10.47 -10.04 -23.02
CA VAL A 215 11.49 -10.75 -23.81
C VAL A 215 11.51 -12.28 -23.57
N LYS A 216 10.87 -12.80 -22.50
CA LYS A 216 10.71 -14.24 -22.25
C LYS A 216 9.40 -14.84 -22.77
N GLY A 217 8.50 -14.03 -23.33
CA GLY A 217 7.12 -14.45 -23.55
C GLY A 217 6.37 -14.79 -22.25
N ALA A 218 6.84 -14.29 -21.10
CA ALA A 218 6.24 -14.57 -19.79
C ALA A 218 5.04 -13.68 -19.47
N ILE A 219 4.78 -12.69 -20.32
CA ILE A 219 3.55 -11.89 -20.36
C ILE A 219 2.96 -12.13 -21.74
N GLU A 220 1.80 -12.75 -21.80
CA GLU A 220 1.04 -12.96 -23.03
C GLU A 220 -0.20 -12.08 -22.97
N ARG A 221 -0.51 -11.38 -24.07
CA ARG A 221 -1.80 -10.71 -24.20
C ARG A 221 -2.88 -11.78 -24.34
N SER A 222 -3.93 -11.72 -23.53
CA SER A 222 -5.11 -12.55 -23.76
C SER A 222 -5.76 -12.15 -25.10
N LYS A 223 -6.35 -13.12 -25.79
CA LYS A 223 -6.89 -12.92 -27.15
C LYS A 223 -7.96 -11.82 -27.25
N GLU A 224 -8.63 -11.51 -26.14
CA GLU A 224 -9.66 -10.47 -26.05
C GLU A 224 -9.12 -9.09 -25.60
N ALA A 225 -7.87 -9.02 -25.11
CA ALA A 225 -7.29 -7.79 -24.56
C ALA A 225 -6.70 -6.89 -25.65
N GLY A 226 -7.11 -5.62 -25.65
CA GLY A 226 -6.71 -4.63 -26.65
C GLY A 226 -7.67 -4.51 -27.85
N ALA A 227 -8.61 -5.45 -28.02
CA ALA A 227 -9.67 -5.39 -29.03
C ALA A 227 -11.04 -5.08 -28.40
N ASP A 228 -11.48 -5.88 -27.42
CA ASP A 228 -12.82 -5.78 -26.81
C ASP A 228 -12.81 -5.18 -25.39
N ARG A 229 -11.63 -5.11 -24.76
CA ARG A 229 -11.42 -4.49 -23.43
C ARG A 229 -10.00 -3.92 -23.30
N PRO A 230 -9.77 -2.92 -22.42
CA PRO A 230 -8.42 -2.40 -22.19
C PRO A 230 -7.47 -3.45 -21.62
N LEU A 231 -6.18 -3.30 -21.91
CA LEU A 231 -5.11 -4.09 -21.30
C LEU A 231 -5.04 -3.81 -19.80
N LEU A 232 -5.13 -4.87 -18.99
CA LEU A 232 -4.95 -4.75 -17.54
C LEU A 232 -3.46 -4.57 -17.22
N PRO A 233 -3.10 -3.97 -16.07
CA PRO A 233 -1.69 -3.77 -15.69
C PRO A 233 -0.82 -5.04 -15.69
N GLY A 234 -1.41 -6.23 -15.54
CA GLY A 234 -0.71 -7.52 -15.66
C GLY A 234 -0.41 -7.96 -17.10
N GLU A 235 -0.98 -7.27 -18.10
CA GLU A 235 -0.90 -7.53 -19.53
C GLU A 235 -0.12 -6.43 -20.29
N TRP A 236 0.45 -5.45 -19.58
CA TRP A 236 1.22 -4.35 -20.19
C TRP A 236 2.57 -4.87 -20.70
N LEU A 237 2.71 -4.89 -22.02
CA LEU A 237 3.97 -5.16 -22.72
C LEU A 237 4.70 -3.85 -22.99
N ILE A 238 6.03 -3.91 -23.11
CA ILE A 238 6.87 -2.81 -23.61
C ILE A 238 7.36 -3.22 -24.98
N GLU A 239 6.70 -2.69 -25.99
CA GLU A 239 6.93 -2.86 -27.43
C GLU A 239 7.39 -1.55 -28.08
N LYS A 240 7.25 -0.42 -27.36
CA LYS A 240 7.58 0.94 -27.83
C LYS A 240 8.24 1.76 -26.71
N GLU A 241 8.92 2.82 -27.12
CA GLU A 241 9.58 3.78 -26.22
C GLU A 241 8.59 4.45 -25.25
N ALA A 242 7.44 4.92 -25.75
CA ALA A 242 6.39 5.55 -24.95
C ALA A 242 5.84 4.66 -23.82
N GLU A 243 5.83 3.35 -24.02
CA GLU A 243 5.31 2.41 -23.01
C GLU A 243 6.29 2.25 -21.85
N ALA A 244 7.60 2.25 -22.14
CA ALA A 244 8.63 2.30 -21.11
C ALA A 244 8.60 3.61 -20.33
N GLU A 245 8.44 4.75 -21.02
CA GLU A 245 8.21 6.06 -20.38
C GLU A 245 6.97 6.03 -19.47
N ALA A 246 5.84 5.54 -19.98
CA ALA A 246 4.59 5.49 -19.23
C ALA A 246 4.72 4.66 -17.94
N ILE A 247 5.42 3.52 -18.00
CA ILE A 247 5.67 2.68 -16.83
C ILE A 247 6.60 3.37 -15.83
N PHE A 248 7.64 4.07 -16.30
CA PHE A 248 8.52 4.84 -15.44
C PHE A 248 7.73 5.91 -14.66
N VAL A 249 7.02 6.78 -15.40
CA VAL A 249 6.25 7.90 -14.82
C VAL A 249 5.15 7.38 -13.89
N ALA A 250 4.44 6.31 -14.27
CA ALA A 250 3.43 5.69 -13.41
C ALA A 250 4.04 5.13 -12.11
N SER A 251 5.26 4.59 -12.18
CA SER A 251 5.95 4.04 -11.01
C SER A 251 6.35 5.16 -10.03
N CYS A 252 6.94 6.25 -10.53
CA CYS A 252 7.25 7.43 -9.73
C CYS A 252 6.00 8.01 -9.07
N ARG A 253 4.92 8.20 -9.83
CA ARG A 253 3.68 8.80 -9.34
C ARG A 253 2.97 7.94 -8.30
N ARG A 254 3.02 6.61 -8.44
CA ARG A 254 2.47 5.67 -7.45
C ARG A 254 3.19 5.78 -6.10
N GLU A 255 4.45 6.18 -6.10
CA GLU A 255 5.24 6.42 -4.88
C GLU A 255 5.14 7.85 -4.36
N GLY A 256 4.33 8.69 -5.00
CA GLY A 256 4.03 10.07 -4.59
C GLY A 256 4.85 11.14 -5.30
N ALA A 257 5.80 10.79 -6.16
CA ALA A 257 6.56 11.76 -6.94
C ALA A 257 5.73 12.22 -8.15
N VAL A 258 5.08 13.37 -8.01
CA VAL A 258 4.11 13.88 -9.00
C VAL A 258 4.80 14.42 -10.25
N HIS A 259 5.98 15.04 -10.09
CA HIS A 259 6.73 15.67 -11.16
C HIS A 259 7.90 14.80 -11.61
N GLN A 260 8.23 14.90 -12.90
CA GLN A 260 9.52 14.44 -13.42
C GLN A 260 10.49 15.61 -13.38
N ALA A 261 11.77 15.36 -13.07
CA ALA A 261 12.79 16.41 -13.01
C ALA A 261 13.10 16.99 -14.41
N TYR A 262 12.90 16.17 -15.45
CA TYR A 262 13.01 16.52 -16.85
C TYR A 262 12.13 15.55 -17.67
N LEU A 263 11.96 15.81 -18.96
CA LEU A 263 11.24 14.90 -19.84
C LEU A 263 12.04 13.59 -19.98
N PRO A 264 11.47 12.42 -19.63
CA PRO A 264 12.16 11.15 -19.79
C PRO A 264 12.66 10.95 -21.21
N ILE A 265 13.89 10.48 -21.34
CA ILE A 265 14.55 10.14 -22.61
C ILE A 265 14.53 8.62 -22.72
N VAL A 266 13.77 8.09 -23.67
CA VAL A 266 13.63 6.64 -23.87
C VAL A 266 13.94 6.31 -25.32
N ALA A 267 15.18 5.90 -25.57
CA ALA A 267 15.72 5.79 -26.92
C ALA A 267 16.19 4.37 -27.23
N ALA A 268 15.58 3.74 -28.24
CA ALA A 268 15.98 2.41 -28.69
C ALA A 268 16.89 2.45 -29.93
N SER A 269 17.77 1.44 -30.06
CA SER A 269 18.65 1.25 -31.22
C SER A 269 19.50 2.50 -31.52
N THR A 270 19.66 2.88 -32.79
CA THR A 270 20.49 4.02 -33.21
C THR A 270 20.03 5.36 -32.61
N ARG A 271 18.77 5.48 -32.19
CA ARG A 271 18.27 6.72 -31.53
C ARG A 271 18.90 6.95 -30.17
N ALA A 272 19.44 5.90 -29.53
CA ALA A 272 20.24 6.03 -28.31
C ALA A 272 21.52 6.88 -28.54
N SER A 273 21.90 7.18 -29.79
CA SER A 273 22.96 8.15 -30.11
C SER A 273 22.54 9.62 -30.01
N THR A 274 21.26 9.91 -29.75
CA THR A 274 20.71 11.27 -29.61
C THR A 274 20.53 11.58 -28.13
N LEU A 275 21.33 12.53 -27.62
CA LEU A 275 21.48 12.75 -26.17
C LEU A 275 20.17 13.12 -25.44
N HIS A 276 19.38 14.04 -26.00
CA HIS A 276 18.08 14.48 -25.45
C HIS A 276 16.91 14.03 -26.35
N TYR A 277 16.79 12.73 -26.56
CA TYR A 277 15.70 12.15 -27.35
C TYR A 277 14.41 12.06 -26.51
N CYS A 278 13.54 13.06 -26.60
CA CYS A 278 12.26 13.09 -25.86
C CYS A 278 11.03 12.79 -26.74
N CYS A 279 11.23 12.29 -27.98
CA CYS A 279 10.11 11.97 -28.86
C CYS A 279 9.35 10.75 -28.34
N ASN A 280 10.09 9.72 -27.89
CA ASN A 280 9.60 8.49 -27.30
C ASN A 280 8.46 7.81 -28.07
N ASP A 281 8.34 8.05 -29.37
CA ASP A 281 7.17 7.69 -30.18
C ASP A 281 7.39 6.46 -31.06
N ARG A 282 8.57 5.83 -30.99
CA ARG A 282 8.94 4.74 -31.89
C ARG A 282 8.72 3.37 -31.27
N GLU A 283 8.30 2.46 -32.15
CA GLU A 283 8.30 1.03 -31.85
C GLU A 283 9.74 0.48 -31.81
N PHE A 284 9.92 -0.59 -31.06
CA PHE A 284 11.14 -1.40 -31.17
C PHE A 284 11.21 -2.05 -32.55
N ALA A 285 12.42 -2.34 -33.02
CA ALA A 285 12.60 -3.07 -34.29
C ALA A 285 12.11 -4.55 -34.17
N TRP A 286 11.39 -5.04 -35.19
CA TRP A 286 10.81 -6.41 -35.28
C TRP A 286 11.24 -7.16 -36.55
N GLY A 287 11.34 -8.50 -36.51
CA GLY A 287 11.49 -9.40 -37.68
C GLY A 287 12.73 -10.33 -37.67
N PRO A 288 12.84 -11.34 -38.56
CA PRO A 288 14.08 -12.11 -38.68
C PRO A 288 15.17 -11.23 -39.33
N VAL A 289 16.21 -10.89 -38.58
CA VAL A 289 17.34 -10.09 -39.07
C VAL A 289 18.34 -11.00 -39.77
N ASN A 290 18.51 -10.85 -41.08
CA ASN A 290 19.64 -11.48 -41.76
C ASN A 290 20.95 -10.77 -41.35
N PRO A 291 22.11 -11.46 -41.31
CA PRO A 291 23.39 -10.86 -40.90
C PRO A 291 23.85 -9.61 -41.69
N ARG A 292 23.11 -9.19 -42.73
CA ARG A 292 23.40 -8.07 -43.63
C ARG A 292 22.34 -6.94 -43.62
N ASP A 293 21.30 -7.03 -42.80
CA ASP A 293 20.28 -5.97 -42.71
C ASP A 293 20.70 -4.89 -41.72
N HIS A 294 21.41 -3.88 -42.22
CA HIS A 294 21.96 -2.77 -41.43
C HIS A 294 21.07 -1.52 -41.40
N HIS A 295 19.92 -1.54 -42.10
CA HIS A 295 19.01 -0.41 -42.22
C HIS A 295 17.58 -0.83 -41.92
N ASN A 296 17.09 -0.55 -40.71
CA ASN A 296 15.65 -0.58 -40.47
C ASN A 296 15.05 0.76 -40.90
N ARG A 297 14.32 0.78 -42.03
CA ARG A 297 13.74 1.99 -42.65
C ARG A 297 12.39 2.41 -42.03
N ASN A 298 12.14 2.13 -40.75
CA ASN A 298 10.80 2.16 -40.13
C ASN A 298 9.80 1.18 -40.79
N ASP A 299 10.27 0.12 -41.44
CA ASP A 299 9.38 -0.86 -42.03
C ASP A 299 8.80 -1.76 -40.92
N PHE A 300 7.47 -1.74 -40.78
CA PHE A 300 6.74 -2.63 -39.89
C PHE A 300 6.96 -4.08 -40.36
N ALA A 301 7.32 -4.99 -39.46
CA ALA A 301 7.38 -6.41 -39.82
C ALA A 301 5.99 -6.87 -40.31
N HIS A 302 5.89 -7.20 -41.60
CA HIS A 302 4.66 -7.72 -42.23
C HIS A 302 4.57 -9.26 -42.15
N GLY A 303 5.34 -9.91 -41.27
CA GLY A 303 5.33 -11.36 -41.07
C GLY A 303 4.34 -11.79 -39.98
N GLU A 304 3.87 -13.05 -40.06
CA GLU A 304 2.94 -13.63 -39.06
C GLU A 304 3.57 -13.78 -37.65
N ALA A 305 4.91 -13.73 -37.52
CA ALA A 305 5.62 -13.80 -36.25
C ALA A 305 6.31 -12.47 -35.88
N ARG A 306 5.91 -11.88 -34.74
CA ARG A 306 6.53 -10.69 -34.12
C ARG A 306 7.68 -11.10 -33.18
N GLU A 307 8.90 -11.23 -33.70
CA GLU A 307 10.12 -11.42 -32.88
C GLU A 307 10.91 -10.10 -32.77
N LEU A 308 11.35 -9.74 -31.57
CA LEU A 308 12.10 -8.51 -31.30
C LEU A 308 13.56 -8.61 -31.77
N ASN A 309 14.03 -7.62 -32.51
CA ASN A 309 15.43 -7.52 -32.93
C ASN A 309 16.33 -7.17 -31.74
N ALA A 310 17.55 -7.71 -31.77
CA ALA A 310 18.60 -7.37 -30.82
C ALA A 310 18.97 -5.88 -30.96
N GLN A 311 18.74 -5.09 -29.90
CA GLN A 311 19.05 -3.66 -29.85
C GLN A 311 19.25 -3.22 -28.38
N VAL A 312 19.73 -2.01 -28.18
CA VAL A 312 19.76 -1.38 -26.85
C VAL A 312 18.52 -0.52 -26.64
N LEU A 313 18.12 -0.34 -25.39
CA LEU A 313 17.20 0.69 -24.90
C LEU A 313 17.94 1.51 -23.84
N LEU A 314 18.17 2.78 -24.15
CA LEU A 314 18.70 3.77 -23.21
C LEU A 314 17.52 4.49 -22.59
N ILE A 315 17.41 4.41 -21.27
CA ILE A 315 16.40 5.08 -20.46
C ILE A 315 17.15 6.06 -19.57
N ASP A 316 16.96 7.34 -19.82
CA ASP A 316 17.45 8.43 -19.00
C ASP A 316 16.22 9.15 -18.43
N ALA A 317 15.96 8.93 -17.15
CA ALA A 317 14.76 9.43 -16.49
C ALA A 317 14.95 9.58 -14.98
N GLY A 318 14.38 10.65 -14.43
CA GLY A 318 14.41 10.93 -12.99
C GLY A 318 13.19 11.73 -12.55
N CYS A 319 12.62 11.35 -11.41
CA CYS A 319 11.55 12.11 -10.77
C CYS A 319 12.07 13.26 -9.91
N GLU A 320 11.17 14.18 -9.58
CA GLU A 320 11.40 15.24 -8.61
C GLU A 320 10.59 14.95 -7.33
N TRP A 321 11.20 15.15 -6.17
CA TRP A 321 10.53 15.06 -4.86
C TRP A 321 10.61 16.41 -4.14
N ASN A 322 9.47 17.09 -4.02
CA ASN A 322 9.37 18.41 -3.37
C ASN A 322 10.39 19.44 -3.92
N CYS A 323 10.44 19.61 -5.25
CA CYS A 323 11.41 20.46 -5.95
C CYS A 323 12.87 19.96 -5.94
N TYR A 324 13.18 18.74 -5.48
CA TYR A 324 14.54 18.16 -5.58
C TYR A 324 14.61 17.03 -6.60
N ALA A 325 15.55 17.15 -7.53
CA ALA A 325 15.69 16.29 -8.68
C ALA A 325 16.42 14.97 -8.37
N SER A 326 16.23 14.01 -9.26
CA SER A 326 17.10 12.86 -9.46
C SER A 326 17.36 12.74 -10.97
N ASP A 327 18.45 12.08 -11.33
CA ASP A 327 18.89 11.93 -12.71
C ASP A 327 19.63 10.60 -12.86
N ILE A 328 19.03 9.68 -13.61
CA ILE A 328 19.53 8.30 -13.69
C ILE A 328 19.36 7.82 -15.12
N THR A 329 20.46 7.35 -15.70
CA THR A 329 20.48 6.67 -16.98
C THR A 329 20.84 5.20 -16.82
N ARG A 330 20.03 4.32 -17.41
CA ARG A 330 20.33 2.90 -17.60
C ARG A 330 20.15 2.50 -19.06
N THR A 331 21.14 1.78 -19.59
CA THR A 331 21.05 1.13 -20.90
C THR A 331 20.87 -0.36 -20.72
N MET A 332 19.92 -0.97 -21.45
CA MET A 332 19.62 -2.40 -21.35
C MET A 332 19.37 -3.05 -22.72
N PRO A 333 19.53 -4.38 -22.85
CA PRO A 333 19.26 -5.06 -24.11
C PRO A 333 17.77 -5.35 -24.32
N VAL A 334 17.31 -5.20 -25.56
CA VAL A 334 15.99 -5.59 -26.08
C VAL A 334 16.19 -6.66 -27.15
N GLY A 335 15.32 -7.67 -27.20
CA GLY A 335 15.50 -8.85 -28.07
C GLY A 335 16.64 -9.76 -27.61
N ASN A 336 17.05 -10.72 -28.44
CA ASN A 336 18.17 -11.66 -28.16
C ASN A 336 18.09 -12.36 -26.79
N GLY A 337 16.88 -12.71 -26.35
CA GLY A 337 16.65 -13.30 -25.02
C GLY A 337 17.05 -12.38 -23.84
N GLY A 338 17.16 -11.06 -24.05
CA GLY A 338 17.52 -10.07 -23.04
C GLY A 338 19.03 -10.00 -22.80
N LYS A 339 19.83 -10.31 -23.82
CA LYS A 339 21.30 -10.21 -23.79
C LYS A 339 21.79 -9.21 -24.83
N PHE A 340 22.88 -8.51 -24.51
CA PHE A 340 23.51 -7.62 -25.47
C PHE A 340 24.08 -8.41 -26.66
N THR A 341 24.15 -7.78 -27.83
CA THR A 341 24.99 -8.27 -28.92
C THR A 341 26.48 -8.16 -28.52
N PRO A 342 27.40 -8.88 -29.18
CA PRO A 342 28.83 -8.75 -28.87
C PRO A 342 29.34 -7.30 -28.92
N GLU A 343 28.91 -6.53 -29.91
CA GLU A 343 29.29 -5.13 -30.09
C GLU A 343 28.67 -4.24 -29.00
N ALA A 344 27.36 -4.37 -28.72
CA ALA A 344 26.70 -3.60 -27.67
C ALA A 344 27.27 -3.93 -26.29
N ARG A 345 27.60 -5.21 -26.04
CA ARG A 345 28.22 -5.69 -24.80
C ARG A 345 29.59 -5.05 -24.58
N ALA A 346 30.42 -5.03 -25.61
CA ALA A 346 31.75 -4.44 -25.55
C ALA A 346 31.73 -2.94 -25.24
N ILE A 347 30.77 -2.21 -25.82
CA ILE A 347 30.59 -0.78 -25.54
C ILE A 347 30.01 -0.55 -24.15
N TYR A 348 29.05 -1.38 -23.73
CA TYR A 348 28.50 -1.31 -22.38
C TYR A 348 29.56 -1.52 -21.30
N ASP A 349 30.38 -2.56 -21.45
CA ASP A 349 31.45 -2.86 -20.49
C ASP A 349 32.52 -1.74 -20.47
N LEU A 350 32.79 -1.09 -21.60
CA LEU A 350 33.69 0.07 -21.67
C LEU A 350 33.12 1.30 -20.95
N VAL A 351 31.84 1.64 -21.16
CA VAL A 351 31.19 2.75 -20.45
C VAL A 351 31.11 2.47 -18.94
N LEU A 352 30.86 1.21 -18.56
CA LEU A 352 30.88 0.78 -17.16
C LEU A 352 32.29 0.91 -16.53
N GLU A 353 33.36 0.60 -17.29
CA GLU A 353 34.75 0.84 -16.86
C GLU A 353 35.03 2.33 -16.67
N MET A 354 34.58 3.18 -17.60
CA MET A 354 34.69 4.64 -17.49
C MET A 354 34.03 5.14 -16.21
N GLN A 355 32.81 4.69 -15.91
CA GLN A 355 32.06 5.12 -14.73
C GLN A 355 32.76 4.70 -13.43
N LYS A 356 33.17 3.43 -13.33
CA LYS A 356 33.84 2.91 -12.12
C LYS A 356 35.11 3.67 -11.80
N LEU A 357 35.97 3.87 -12.80
CA LEU A 357 37.24 4.57 -12.59
C LEU A 357 37.04 6.08 -12.33
N ALA A 358 36.00 6.70 -12.90
CA ALA A 358 35.62 8.05 -12.53
C ALA A 358 35.17 8.13 -11.06
N LEU A 359 34.31 7.21 -10.63
CA LEU A 359 33.84 7.12 -9.25
C LEU A 359 34.98 6.87 -8.26
N ASP A 360 35.94 6.00 -8.59
CA ASP A 360 37.11 5.75 -7.74
C ASP A 360 38.02 6.98 -7.57
N MET A 361 37.95 7.94 -8.50
CA MET A 361 38.76 9.16 -8.48
C MET A 361 38.13 10.30 -7.67
N ILE A 362 36.79 10.36 -7.56
CA ILE A 362 36.11 11.53 -6.98
C ILE A 362 36.22 11.57 -5.44
N LYS A 363 36.63 12.73 -4.95
CA LYS A 363 36.69 13.11 -3.53
C LYS A 363 36.93 14.62 -3.43
N PRO A 364 36.80 15.24 -2.25
CA PRO A 364 37.10 16.66 -2.10
C PRO A 364 38.50 17.04 -2.61
N GLY A 365 38.58 18.18 -3.31
CA GLY A 365 39.80 18.74 -3.88
C GLY A 365 40.14 18.25 -5.29
N VAL A 366 39.53 17.16 -5.77
CA VAL A 366 39.74 16.68 -7.15
C VAL A 366 38.99 17.57 -8.14
N HIS A 367 39.69 18.05 -9.17
CA HIS A 367 39.08 18.88 -10.20
C HIS A 367 38.28 18.05 -11.21
N TRP A 368 37.03 18.46 -11.51
CA TRP A 368 36.13 17.71 -12.40
C TRP A 368 36.70 17.50 -13.80
N ASP A 369 37.37 18.49 -14.38
CA ASP A 369 38.09 18.38 -15.67
C ASP A 369 39.08 17.20 -15.71
N ALA A 370 39.74 16.86 -14.59
CA ALA A 370 40.66 15.74 -14.53
C ALA A 370 39.92 14.38 -14.58
N VAL A 371 38.76 14.28 -13.92
CA VAL A 371 37.90 13.09 -13.95
C VAL A 371 37.30 12.90 -15.36
N HIS A 372 36.91 13.99 -16.01
CA HIS A 372 36.42 13.96 -17.39
C HIS A 372 37.53 13.53 -18.38
N LEU A 373 38.75 14.05 -18.23
CA LEU A 373 39.90 13.63 -19.03
C LEU A 373 40.22 12.14 -18.85
N LEU A 374 40.13 11.63 -17.61
CA LEU A 374 40.28 10.21 -17.34
C LEU A 374 39.28 9.36 -18.15
N CYS A 375 38.03 9.79 -18.26
CA CYS A 375 37.03 9.09 -19.07
C CYS A 375 37.39 9.07 -20.55
N HIS A 376 37.84 10.19 -21.13
CA HIS A 376 38.33 10.21 -22.51
C HIS A 376 39.54 9.28 -22.71
N ARG A 377 40.44 9.21 -21.73
CA ARG A 377 41.59 8.31 -21.73
C ARG A 377 41.17 6.84 -21.75
N ILE A 378 40.22 6.46 -20.89
CA ILE A 378 39.67 5.10 -20.84
C ILE A 378 38.97 4.75 -22.15
N LEU A 379 38.18 5.67 -22.71
CA LEU A 379 37.52 5.49 -24.01
C LEU A 379 38.53 5.22 -25.12
N VAL A 380 39.61 6.01 -25.21
CA VAL A 380 40.69 5.82 -26.20
C VAL A 380 41.34 4.45 -26.05
N LYS A 381 41.72 4.06 -24.83
CA LYS A 381 42.28 2.73 -24.54
C LYS A 381 41.31 1.61 -24.92
N GLY A 382 40.04 1.76 -24.55
CA GLY A 382 38.97 0.82 -24.89
C GLY A 382 38.81 0.65 -26.39
N PHE A 383 38.78 1.75 -27.14
CA PHE A 383 38.65 1.73 -28.60
C PHE A 383 39.87 1.12 -29.28
N GLN A 384 41.08 1.29 -28.72
CA GLN A 384 42.27 0.57 -29.18
C GLN A 384 42.16 -0.94 -28.92
N ARG A 385 41.70 -1.36 -27.73
CA ARG A 385 41.44 -2.79 -27.42
C ARG A 385 40.40 -3.41 -28.36
N LEU A 386 39.37 -2.65 -28.71
CA LEU A 386 38.31 -3.07 -29.65
C LEU A 386 38.70 -2.89 -31.13
N LYS A 387 39.89 -2.32 -31.40
CA LYS A 387 40.42 -1.98 -32.73
C LYS A 387 39.58 -0.96 -33.53
N ILE A 388 38.73 -0.19 -32.86
CA ILE A 388 38.03 0.96 -33.46
C ILE A 388 39.04 2.08 -33.74
N PHE A 389 39.94 2.32 -32.78
CA PHE A 389 41.14 3.13 -33.00
C PHE A 389 42.33 2.22 -33.29
N LYS A 390 43.19 2.64 -34.23
CA LYS A 390 44.39 1.88 -34.60
C LYS A 390 45.41 1.87 -33.47
N SER A 391 46.04 0.71 -33.26
CA SER A 391 47.12 0.48 -32.30
C SER A 391 48.49 0.37 -33.01
N PRO A 392 49.63 0.46 -32.29
CA PRO A 392 50.97 0.54 -32.86
C PRO A 392 51.36 -0.61 -33.81
N SER A 393 50.73 -1.79 -33.71
CA SER A 393 51.08 -2.96 -34.50
C SER A 393 50.43 -3.03 -35.90
N GLU A 394 49.41 -2.22 -36.19
CA GLU A 394 48.70 -2.24 -37.48
C GLU A 394 49.07 -1.05 -38.40
N SER A 395 49.70 0.00 -37.87
CA SER A 395 50.18 1.16 -38.66
C SER A 395 51.49 0.90 -39.42
N SER A 396 52.12 -0.26 -39.23
CA SER A 396 53.36 -0.66 -39.92
C SER A 396 53.15 -1.53 -41.16
N ILE A 397 51.91 -1.88 -41.53
CA ILE A 397 51.63 -2.66 -42.75
C ILE A 397 51.10 -1.73 -43.85
N SER A 398 51.96 -0.82 -44.28
CA SER A 398 51.92 -0.23 -45.62
C SER A 398 53.33 -0.28 -46.17
N SER A 399 53.53 -1.15 -47.16
CA SER A 399 54.75 -1.28 -47.95
C SER A 399 55.25 0.08 -48.48
N THR A 400 56.57 0.31 -48.39
CA THR A 400 57.41 1.30 -49.14
C THR A 400 57.88 2.62 -48.48
N ALA A 401 58.16 2.68 -47.16
CA ALA A 401 58.94 3.80 -46.58
C ALA A 401 60.18 3.30 -45.80
N PRO A 402 61.37 3.95 -45.93
CA PRO A 402 62.59 3.49 -45.30
C PRO A 402 62.65 3.82 -43.81
N ALA A 403 63.29 2.92 -43.06
CA ALA A 403 63.47 2.93 -41.62
C ALA A 403 64.07 4.26 -41.11
N GLY A 404 63.31 4.94 -40.25
CA GLY A 404 63.75 6.07 -39.44
C GLY A 404 63.42 5.82 -37.98
N ASP A 405 64.49 5.78 -37.18
CA ASP A 405 64.63 5.74 -35.73
C ASP A 405 63.45 5.22 -34.88
N GLY A 406 63.66 4.01 -34.36
CA GLY A 406 62.72 3.33 -33.48
C GLY A 406 62.83 3.84 -32.05
N ASN A 407 61.77 4.48 -31.58
CA ASN A 407 61.32 4.28 -30.19
C ASN A 407 59.81 4.52 -30.13
N TRP A 408 59.02 3.46 -29.97
CA TRP A 408 57.56 3.51 -29.86
C TRP A 408 57.15 3.04 -28.47
N ASP A 409 57.00 3.99 -27.54
CA ASP A 409 56.41 3.75 -26.22
C ASP A 409 54.87 3.72 -26.35
N SER A 410 54.20 2.74 -25.73
CA SER A 410 52.74 2.61 -25.75
C SER A 410 51.99 3.83 -25.19
N GLU A 411 52.68 4.64 -24.38
CA GLU A 411 52.18 5.89 -23.79
C GLU A 411 52.14 7.03 -24.82
N HIS A 412 53.02 7.03 -25.84
CA HIS A 412 53.14 8.10 -26.83
C HIS A 412 52.02 8.10 -27.90
N ASP A 413 51.35 6.97 -28.16
CA ASP A 413 50.28 6.89 -29.17
C ASP A 413 48.87 7.13 -28.62
N GLU A 414 48.64 6.78 -27.34
CA GLU A 414 47.45 7.19 -26.60
C GLU A 414 47.34 8.72 -26.52
N GLU A 415 48.46 9.38 -26.17
CA GLU A 415 48.53 10.84 -26.12
C GLU A 415 48.30 11.49 -27.49
N LYS A 416 48.74 10.87 -28.60
CA LYS A 416 48.43 11.38 -29.95
C LYS A 416 46.94 11.33 -30.26
N VAL A 417 46.25 10.26 -29.88
CA VAL A 417 44.80 10.16 -30.09
C VAL A 417 44.06 11.15 -29.19
N LEU A 418 44.46 11.30 -27.92
CA LEU A 418 43.90 12.31 -27.02
C LEU A 418 44.14 13.74 -27.52
N ALA A 419 45.35 14.05 -27.97
CA ALA A 419 45.71 15.34 -28.55
C ALA A 419 44.96 15.65 -29.85
N SER A 420 44.46 14.64 -30.56
CA SER A 420 43.65 14.84 -31.77
C SER A 420 42.19 15.24 -31.49
N GLY A 421 41.71 15.06 -30.25
CA GLY A 421 40.33 15.38 -29.87
C GLY A 421 39.25 14.45 -30.42
N ILE A 422 39.59 13.43 -31.22
CA ILE A 422 38.61 12.61 -31.94
C ILE A 422 37.66 11.81 -31.03
N SER A 423 38.05 11.56 -29.78
CA SER A 423 37.19 10.88 -28.81
C SER A 423 35.96 11.71 -28.43
N SER A 424 35.97 13.04 -28.60
CA SER A 424 34.78 13.91 -28.47
C SER A 424 33.65 13.54 -29.43
N ALA A 425 33.94 12.92 -30.58
CA ALA A 425 32.89 12.47 -31.50
C ALA A 425 32.06 11.31 -30.94
N PHE A 426 32.66 10.52 -30.04
CA PHE A 426 32.05 9.34 -29.43
C PHE A 426 31.59 9.59 -27.99
N PHE A 427 32.21 10.53 -27.28
CA PHE A 427 31.79 11.03 -25.98
C PHE A 427 31.70 12.57 -26.04
N PRO A 428 30.58 13.11 -26.57
CA PRO A 428 30.45 14.52 -26.92
C PRO A 428 29.98 15.43 -25.78
N HIS A 429 29.44 14.86 -24.70
CA HIS A 429 28.88 15.62 -23.58
C HIS A 429 29.81 15.60 -22.36
N GLY A 430 29.52 16.45 -21.38
CA GLY A 430 30.25 16.44 -20.11
C GLY A 430 30.05 15.14 -19.34
N LEU A 431 31.02 14.75 -18.51
CA LEU A 431 30.92 13.57 -17.63
C LEU A 431 29.77 13.65 -16.62
N GLY A 432 29.28 14.84 -16.34
CA GLY A 432 28.20 15.08 -15.41
C GLY A 432 28.16 16.52 -14.96
N HIS A 433 27.26 16.78 -14.03
CA HIS A 433 26.90 18.11 -13.57
C HIS A 433 26.48 18.08 -12.10
N SER A 434 26.42 19.24 -11.46
CA SER A 434 25.77 19.34 -10.16
C SER A 434 24.26 19.08 -10.29
N LEU A 435 23.71 18.47 -9.25
CA LEU A 435 22.30 18.11 -9.12
C LEU A 435 21.77 18.64 -7.80
N GLY A 436 20.55 19.18 -7.78
CA GLY A 436 19.90 19.65 -6.57
C GLY A 436 18.42 19.88 -6.79
N MET A 437 17.98 21.12 -6.69
CA MET A 437 16.59 21.46 -6.98
C MET A 437 16.27 21.44 -8.47
N ASP A 438 17.28 21.76 -9.27
CA ASP A 438 17.23 21.61 -10.72
C ASP A 438 18.12 20.44 -11.13
N VAL A 439 17.75 19.75 -12.21
CA VAL A 439 18.54 18.62 -12.73
C VAL A 439 19.96 19.07 -13.11
N HIS A 440 20.05 20.16 -13.87
CA HIS A 440 21.30 20.88 -14.13
C HIS A 440 21.41 22.05 -13.15
N ASP A 441 21.98 21.81 -11.97
CA ASP A 441 21.89 22.73 -10.84
C ASP A 441 22.88 23.93 -10.98
N VAL A 442 22.41 25.11 -10.59
CA VAL A 442 23.22 26.32 -10.30
C VAL A 442 24.33 26.66 -11.31
N PRO A 443 24.02 26.89 -12.60
CA PRO A 443 25.01 26.93 -13.69
C PRO A 443 26.14 27.97 -13.50
N SER A 444 25.87 29.14 -12.92
CA SER A 444 26.91 30.17 -12.73
C SER A 444 27.91 29.83 -11.62
N ALA A 445 27.54 29.01 -10.64
CA ALA A 445 28.47 28.50 -9.65
C ALA A 445 29.21 27.27 -10.17
N SER A 446 28.53 26.36 -10.86
CA SER A 446 29.11 25.11 -11.37
C SER A 446 30.16 25.31 -12.47
N LYS A 447 29.93 26.29 -13.37
CA LYS A 447 30.85 26.66 -14.46
C LYS A 447 31.00 28.18 -14.53
N PRO A 448 31.80 28.79 -13.64
CA PRO A 448 31.97 30.24 -13.62
C PRO A 448 32.70 30.72 -14.87
N ALA A 449 32.31 31.89 -15.38
CA ALA A 449 32.91 32.49 -16.58
C ALA A 449 34.40 32.81 -16.41
N LEU A 450 34.78 33.27 -15.20
CA LEU A 450 36.17 33.41 -14.77
C LEU A 450 36.46 32.33 -13.73
N ASN A 451 37.31 31.36 -14.07
CA ASN A 451 37.61 30.24 -13.20
C ASN A 451 39.09 30.18 -12.84
N SER A 452 39.44 30.68 -11.65
CA SER A 452 40.82 30.70 -11.16
C SER A 452 41.37 29.32 -10.79
N SER A 453 40.51 28.30 -10.63
CA SER A 453 40.96 26.93 -10.34
C SER A 453 41.58 26.23 -11.56
N ILE A 454 41.29 26.74 -12.76
CA ILE A 454 41.89 26.31 -14.02
C ILE A 454 43.08 27.23 -14.31
N SER A 455 44.18 27.05 -13.58
CA SER A 455 45.44 27.74 -13.87
C SER A 455 46.24 26.99 -14.96
N ASN A 456 47.24 27.64 -15.58
CA ASN A 456 48.08 27.14 -16.68
C ASN A 456 48.91 25.85 -16.40
N GLY A 457 48.53 25.04 -15.40
CA GLY A 457 49.22 23.81 -14.98
C GLY A 457 48.33 22.56 -14.85
N LEU A 458 47.00 22.63 -15.05
CA LEU A 458 46.24 21.42 -15.33
C LEU A 458 46.65 20.94 -16.74
N ALA A 459 47.05 19.69 -16.90
CA ALA A 459 47.22 19.09 -18.23
C ALA A 459 45.83 18.94 -18.87
N VAL A 460 45.32 20.03 -19.42
CA VAL A 460 44.05 20.08 -20.14
C VAL A 460 44.32 19.30 -21.43
N GLY A 461 43.58 18.20 -21.65
CA GLY A 461 43.61 17.49 -22.93
C GLY A 461 43.15 18.40 -24.08
N HIS A 462 42.75 17.82 -25.20
CA HIS A 462 42.22 18.63 -26.31
C HIS A 462 41.02 19.49 -25.85
N GLU A 463 40.96 20.76 -26.29
CA GLU A 463 39.99 21.75 -25.81
C GLU A 463 38.53 21.31 -25.99
N SER A 464 38.26 20.49 -27.02
CA SER A 464 36.94 19.96 -27.35
C SER A 464 36.33 19.07 -26.27
N PHE A 465 37.13 18.49 -25.37
CA PHE A 465 36.62 17.69 -24.25
C PHE A 465 35.79 18.57 -23.31
N TYR A 466 36.22 19.80 -23.07
CA TYR A 466 35.67 20.62 -21.99
C TYR A 466 34.53 21.55 -22.43
N THR A 467 34.20 21.59 -23.72
CA THR A 467 33.19 22.50 -24.29
C THR A 467 31.83 22.36 -23.59
N TYR A 468 31.35 21.12 -23.43
CA TYR A 468 30.01 20.83 -22.93
C TYR A 468 29.94 20.42 -21.45
N LEU A 469 31.07 20.48 -20.72
CA LEU A 469 31.04 20.31 -19.26
C LEU A 469 30.18 21.38 -18.60
N ARG A 470 29.37 20.97 -17.62
CA ARG A 470 28.51 21.86 -16.82
C ARG A 470 29.05 22.13 -15.41
N LEU A 471 29.99 21.31 -14.95
CA LEU A 471 30.79 21.51 -13.75
C LEU A 471 32.26 21.63 -14.18
N ARG A 472 32.97 22.64 -13.69
CA ARG A 472 34.41 22.81 -13.94
C ARG A 472 35.15 23.28 -12.69
N LEU A 473 34.79 22.74 -11.54
CA LEU A 473 35.39 23.10 -10.25
C LEU A 473 36.04 21.89 -9.58
N PRO A 474 36.92 22.13 -8.57
CA PRO A 474 37.22 21.15 -7.55
C PRO A 474 35.95 20.68 -6.84
N LEU A 475 35.85 19.38 -6.61
CA LEU A 475 34.76 18.82 -5.81
C LEU A 475 34.94 19.23 -4.35
N GLU A 476 33.82 19.52 -3.69
CA GLU A 476 33.78 19.81 -2.25
C GLU A 476 32.81 18.89 -1.54
N LYS A 477 33.02 18.68 -0.24
CA LYS A 477 32.09 17.93 0.60
C LYS A 477 30.67 18.49 0.46
N ASN A 478 29.69 17.60 0.38
CA ASN A 478 28.27 17.87 0.19
C ASN A 478 27.87 18.42 -1.19
N MET A 479 28.78 18.50 -2.16
CA MET A 479 28.34 18.59 -3.55
C MET A 479 27.60 17.30 -3.92
N VAL A 480 26.51 17.43 -4.67
CA VAL A 480 25.82 16.31 -5.31
C VAL A 480 25.98 16.46 -6.81
N VAL A 481 26.50 15.43 -7.48
CA VAL A 481 26.83 15.46 -8.91
C VAL A 481 26.35 14.17 -9.61
N THR A 482 26.07 14.26 -10.91
CA THR A 482 25.91 13.08 -11.77
C THR A 482 27.26 12.59 -12.25
N VAL A 483 27.38 11.26 -12.46
CA VAL A 483 28.52 10.62 -13.11
C VAL A 483 27.97 9.75 -14.24
N GLU A 484 27.97 10.30 -15.44
CA GLU A 484 27.23 9.84 -16.61
C GLU A 484 28.10 9.62 -17.86
N PRO A 485 29.19 8.84 -17.82
CA PRO A 485 29.95 8.56 -19.04
C PRO A 485 29.05 7.90 -20.09
N GLY A 486 29.33 8.21 -21.36
CA GLY A 486 28.61 7.63 -22.48
C GLY A 486 29.47 7.46 -23.72
N CYS A 487 29.07 6.51 -24.57
CA CYS A 487 29.70 6.25 -25.85
C CYS A 487 28.61 6.13 -26.93
N TYR A 488 28.72 6.95 -27.97
CA TYR A 488 27.69 7.11 -29.00
C TYR A 488 28.27 6.98 -30.40
N PHE A 489 27.50 6.33 -31.27
CA PHE A 489 27.78 6.16 -32.69
C PHE A 489 26.83 6.99 -33.54
N SER A 490 26.81 8.30 -33.29
CA SER A 490 25.96 9.23 -34.03
C SER A 490 26.57 9.53 -35.40
N PRO A 491 25.84 9.32 -36.52
CA PRO A 491 26.33 9.66 -37.85
C PRO A 491 26.77 11.11 -37.98
N HIS A 492 26.07 12.03 -37.33
CA HIS A 492 26.38 13.47 -37.37
C HIS A 492 27.65 13.83 -36.60
N LEU A 493 27.89 13.18 -35.46
CA LEU A 493 29.07 13.46 -34.63
C LEU A 493 30.32 12.77 -35.17
N ILE A 494 30.16 11.62 -35.82
CA ILE A 494 31.27 10.87 -36.43
C ILE A 494 31.70 11.48 -37.77
N ALA A 495 30.79 12.07 -38.53
CA ALA A 495 31.08 12.60 -39.88
C ALA A 495 32.36 13.47 -39.96
N PRO A 496 32.61 14.43 -39.05
CA PRO A 496 33.81 15.28 -39.11
C PRO A 496 35.13 14.53 -38.85
N VAL A 497 35.07 13.42 -38.10
CA VAL A 497 36.26 12.64 -37.73
C VAL A 497 36.39 11.34 -38.52
N ARG A 498 35.44 11.04 -39.41
CA ARG A 498 35.33 9.73 -40.06
C ARG A 498 36.59 9.37 -40.83
N ASP A 499 37.18 10.31 -41.57
CA ASP A 499 38.39 10.07 -42.35
C ASP A 499 39.70 10.18 -41.54
N SER A 500 39.61 10.25 -40.21
CA SER A 500 40.79 10.33 -39.34
C SER A 500 41.71 9.11 -39.52
N LYS A 501 43.01 9.38 -39.63
CA LYS A 501 44.06 8.35 -39.72
C LYS A 501 44.04 7.36 -38.56
N HIS A 502 43.48 7.76 -37.42
CA HIS A 502 43.41 6.99 -36.19
C HIS A 502 42.25 5.98 -36.16
N ILE A 503 41.25 6.07 -37.05
CA ILE A 503 40.05 5.21 -37.04
C ILE A 503 40.19 4.05 -38.04
N ASN A 504 39.80 2.84 -37.62
CA ASN A 504 39.59 1.70 -38.50
C ASN A 504 38.13 1.64 -38.96
N GLN A 505 37.86 1.98 -40.22
CA GLN A 505 36.50 2.09 -40.76
C GLN A 505 35.75 0.76 -40.78
N ASP A 506 36.46 -0.33 -41.14
CA ASP A 506 35.85 -1.66 -41.23
C ASP A 506 35.39 -2.14 -39.85
N VAL A 507 36.16 -1.83 -38.81
CA VAL A 507 35.80 -2.13 -37.43
C VAL A 507 34.68 -1.21 -36.95
N LEU A 508 34.81 0.10 -37.14
CA LEU A 508 33.82 1.10 -36.70
C LEU A 508 32.42 0.78 -37.22
N LYS A 509 32.30 0.39 -38.50
CA LYS A 509 31.02 0.05 -39.14
C LYS A 509 30.22 -1.03 -38.40
N ARG A 510 30.90 -1.96 -37.70
CA ARG A 510 30.22 -3.01 -36.90
C ARG A 510 29.54 -2.46 -35.65
N TYR A 511 30.05 -1.37 -35.10
CA TYR A 511 29.55 -0.76 -33.86
C TYR A 511 28.50 0.33 -34.11
N GLU A 512 28.38 0.86 -35.34
CA GLU A 512 27.43 1.92 -35.67
C GLU A 512 25.97 1.55 -35.31
N SER A 513 25.59 0.27 -35.39
CA SER A 513 24.24 -0.20 -35.03
C SER A 513 23.94 -0.19 -33.53
N VAL A 514 24.96 -0.04 -32.67
CA VAL A 514 24.77 0.06 -31.21
C VAL A 514 23.98 1.33 -30.87
N GLY A 515 24.14 2.40 -31.65
CA GLY A 515 23.55 3.69 -31.33
C GLY A 515 24.28 4.37 -30.19
N GLY A 516 23.95 4.03 -28.94
CA GLY A 516 24.60 4.64 -27.79
C GLY A 516 24.40 3.87 -26.49
N VAL A 517 25.35 4.04 -25.59
CA VAL A 517 25.26 3.56 -24.21
C VAL A 517 25.65 4.70 -23.27
N ARG A 518 24.82 4.94 -22.27
CA ARG A 518 25.12 5.82 -21.12
C ARG A 518 24.75 5.08 -19.83
N ILE A 519 25.57 5.28 -18.80
CA ILE A 519 25.32 4.79 -17.45
C ILE A 519 25.55 5.95 -16.51
N GLU A 520 24.53 6.31 -15.74
CA GLU A 520 24.55 7.51 -14.91
C GLU A 520 24.05 7.22 -13.50
N ASP A 521 24.82 7.73 -12.54
CA ASP A 521 24.51 7.68 -11.12
C ASP A 521 24.63 9.07 -10.50
N VAL A 522 23.79 9.34 -9.49
CA VAL A 522 23.88 10.52 -8.64
C VAL A 522 24.72 10.19 -7.41
N VAL A 523 25.74 10.99 -7.14
CA VAL A 523 26.64 10.79 -6.02
C VAL A 523 26.77 12.03 -5.15
N LEU A 524 26.81 11.82 -3.83
CA LEU A 524 27.11 12.82 -2.82
C LEU A 524 28.61 12.75 -2.50
N ILE A 525 29.32 13.87 -2.60
CA ILE A 525 30.73 13.94 -2.21
C ILE A 525 30.84 13.97 -0.67
N THR A 526 31.56 13.01 -0.10
CA THR A 526 31.79 12.89 1.36
C THR A 526 33.12 13.52 1.77
N GLU A 527 33.58 13.32 3.00
CA GLU A 527 34.85 13.87 3.49
C GLU A 527 36.08 13.33 2.76
N ASP A 528 36.03 12.06 2.35
CA ASP A 528 37.16 11.30 1.83
C ASP A 528 36.85 10.56 0.52
N GLY A 529 35.63 10.70 -0.01
CA GLY A 529 35.19 10.01 -1.22
C GLY A 529 33.78 10.44 -1.66
N TYR A 530 32.91 9.46 -1.89
CA TYR A 530 31.53 9.67 -2.30
C TYR A 530 30.58 8.63 -1.70
N GLU A 531 29.29 8.97 -1.63
CA GLU A 531 28.16 8.07 -1.40
C GLU A 531 27.32 8.03 -2.69
N ASN A 532 27.09 6.84 -3.25
CA ASN A 532 26.19 6.69 -4.40
C ASN A 532 24.73 6.67 -3.93
N LEU A 533 23.94 7.65 -4.37
CA LEU A 533 22.52 7.76 -4.02
C LEU A 533 21.64 6.92 -4.97
N THR A 534 22.15 6.56 -6.15
CA THR A 534 21.48 5.69 -7.11
C THR A 534 21.59 4.23 -6.66
N THR A 535 20.44 3.55 -6.55
CA THR A 535 20.36 2.18 -5.99
C THR A 535 20.06 1.11 -7.03
N VAL A 536 19.58 1.49 -8.21
CA VAL A 536 19.41 0.55 -9.33
C VAL A 536 20.78 0.15 -9.86
N ARG A 537 20.98 -1.13 -10.19
CA ARG A 537 22.30 -1.65 -10.56
C ARG A 537 22.64 -1.38 -12.04
N SER A 538 23.93 -1.33 -12.34
CA SER A 538 24.50 -1.17 -13.70
C SER A 538 25.49 -2.27 -14.06
N ASP A 539 25.67 -3.29 -13.22
CA ASP A 539 26.55 -4.40 -13.58
C ASP A 539 25.93 -5.27 -14.68
N THR A 540 26.76 -5.63 -15.65
CA THR A 540 26.29 -6.30 -16.87
C THR A 540 25.61 -7.64 -16.59
N GLU A 541 26.10 -8.38 -15.58
CA GLU A 541 25.47 -9.64 -15.15
C GLU A 541 24.08 -9.44 -14.56
N TRP A 542 23.84 -8.36 -13.83
CA TRP A 542 22.51 -8.02 -13.33
C TRP A 542 21.61 -7.55 -14.44
N VAL A 543 22.06 -6.64 -15.32
CA VAL A 543 21.26 -6.10 -16.44
C VAL A 543 20.82 -7.22 -17.38
N GLU A 544 21.74 -8.07 -17.83
CA GLU A 544 21.37 -9.26 -18.60
C GLU A 544 20.61 -10.27 -17.74
N GLY A 545 20.93 -10.40 -16.45
CA GLY A 545 20.33 -11.36 -15.52
C GLY A 545 18.89 -11.07 -15.11
N LEU A 546 18.33 -9.89 -15.43
CA LEU A 546 16.90 -9.61 -15.29
C LEU A 546 16.04 -10.56 -16.15
N ASN A 547 16.65 -11.20 -17.17
CA ASN A 547 16.06 -12.30 -17.95
C ASN A 547 16.10 -13.68 -17.26
N LYS A 548 16.65 -13.83 -16.04
CA LYS A 548 16.61 -15.09 -15.28
C LYS A 548 15.35 -15.12 -14.42
N ARG A 549 14.70 -16.29 -14.26
CA ARG A 549 13.67 -16.45 -13.22
C ARG A 549 14.32 -16.01 -11.90
N LEU A 550 13.61 -15.22 -11.08
CA LEU A 550 14.13 -14.78 -9.78
C LEU A 550 14.74 -15.99 -9.03
N HIS A 551 16.06 -16.04 -9.03
CA HIS A 551 16.86 -16.63 -7.98
C HIS A 551 17.61 -15.43 -7.41
N VAL A 552 17.28 -15.12 -6.17
CA VAL A 552 17.87 -14.03 -5.39
C VAL A 552 19.39 -14.27 -5.35
N ALA A 553 20.15 -13.45 -6.08
CA ALA A 553 21.60 -13.44 -6.01
C ALA A 553 22.03 -12.52 -4.86
N LEU A 554 22.28 -13.12 -3.70
CA LEU A 554 23.01 -12.52 -2.59
C LEU A 554 24.49 -12.48 -2.97
N SER A 555 25.16 -11.33 -2.86
CA SER A 555 26.63 -11.23 -2.91
C SER A 555 27.18 -10.78 -1.53
N GLY A 556 28.35 -11.33 -1.17
CA GLY A 556 29.14 -10.94 0.01
C GLY A 556 28.60 -11.40 1.37
N ARG A 557 27.41 -10.94 1.76
CA ARG A 557 26.70 -11.43 2.97
C ARG A 557 26.11 -12.83 2.79
N ALA A 558 26.10 -13.33 1.55
CA ALA A 558 25.56 -14.61 1.16
C ALA A 558 26.24 -15.79 1.85
N MET A 559 27.56 -15.82 2.03
CA MET A 559 28.20 -16.97 2.70
C MET A 559 27.92 -17.01 4.20
N THR A 560 27.84 -15.85 4.86
CA THR A 560 27.50 -15.76 6.28
C THR A 560 26.02 -16.05 6.52
N ILE A 561 25.14 -15.55 5.65
CA ILE A 561 23.70 -15.83 5.69
C ILE A 561 23.42 -17.27 5.22
N LEU A 562 24.14 -17.83 4.26
CA LEU A 562 24.01 -19.23 3.82
C LEU A 562 24.52 -20.18 4.90
N SER A 563 25.60 -19.85 5.60
CA SER A 563 26.04 -20.57 6.80
C SER A 563 24.97 -20.51 7.90
N LEU A 564 24.44 -19.31 8.20
CA LEU A 564 23.35 -19.13 9.18
C LEU A 564 22.07 -19.84 8.76
N VAL A 565 21.69 -19.80 7.48
CA VAL A 565 20.50 -20.45 6.91
C VAL A 565 20.70 -21.96 6.85
N LEU A 566 21.87 -22.48 6.52
CA LEU A 566 22.18 -23.92 6.59
C LEU A 566 22.21 -24.41 8.04
N SER A 567 22.72 -23.62 8.99
CA SER A 567 22.65 -23.93 10.43
C SER A 567 21.21 -23.88 10.94
N ILE A 568 20.41 -22.89 10.54
CA ILE A 568 18.97 -22.82 10.84
C ILE A 568 18.23 -23.99 10.19
N LEU A 569 18.53 -24.35 8.95
CA LEU A 569 17.93 -25.50 8.25
C LEU A 569 18.34 -26.84 8.89
N ALA A 570 19.57 -26.96 9.38
CA ALA A 570 20.05 -28.14 10.12
C ALA A 570 19.42 -28.23 11.52
N CYS A 571 19.37 -27.13 12.28
CA CYS A 571 18.68 -27.08 13.56
C CYS A 571 17.18 -27.33 13.40
N THR A 572 16.53 -26.75 12.39
CA THR A 572 15.10 -26.96 12.11
C THR A 572 14.81 -28.36 11.59
N SER A 573 15.72 -29.00 10.83
CA SER A 573 15.53 -30.39 10.41
C SER A 573 15.68 -31.38 11.57
N VAL A 574 16.60 -31.14 12.51
CA VAL A 574 16.71 -31.91 13.76
C VAL A 574 15.48 -31.70 14.65
N LEU A 575 15.07 -30.45 14.87
CA LEU A 575 13.85 -30.13 15.62
C LEU A 575 12.61 -30.75 14.95
N TRP A 576 12.56 -30.79 13.62
CA TRP A 576 11.48 -31.43 12.87
C TRP A 576 11.51 -32.94 12.98
N ALA A 577 12.68 -33.59 12.95
CA ALA A 577 12.80 -35.02 13.18
C ALA A 577 12.33 -35.40 14.60
N LEU A 578 12.74 -34.63 15.62
CA LEU A 578 12.28 -34.80 17.00
C LEU A 578 10.77 -34.56 17.13
N PHE A 579 10.25 -33.52 16.50
CA PHE A 579 8.82 -33.22 16.49
C PHE A 579 8.02 -34.29 15.73
N SER A 580 8.55 -34.85 14.64
CA SER A 580 7.93 -35.96 13.90
C SER A 580 7.86 -37.24 14.74
N VAL A 581 8.92 -37.55 15.49
CA VAL A 581 8.91 -38.66 16.45
C VAL A 581 7.88 -38.42 17.55
N TRP A 582 7.80 -37.20 18.09
CA TRP A 582 6.80 -36.83 19.09
C TRP A 582 5.37 -36.92 18.56
N MET A 583 5.09 -36.46 17.35
CA MET A 583 3.79 -36.60 16.69
C MET A 583 3.42 -38.07 16.48
N ASN A 584 4.36 -38.92 16.06
CA ASN A 584 4.11 -40.36 15.90
C ASN A 584 3.72 -41.00 17.24
N ARG A 585 4.41 -40.64 18.33
CA ARG A 585 4.05 -41.09 19.69
C ARG A 585 2.67 -40.63 20.13
N ILE A 586 2.28 -39.39 19.80
CA ILE A 586 0.91 -38.90 20.07
C ILE A 586 -0.12 -39.74 19.30
N ARG A 587 0.13 -40.00 18.01
CA ARG A 587 -0.78 -40.79 17.17
C ARG A 587 -0.88 -42.24 17.65
N GLU A 588 0.21 -42.83 18.12
CA GLU A 588 0.21 -44.16 18.75
C GLU A 588 -0.58 -44.16 20.07
N SER A 589 -0.32 -43.20 20.96
CA SER A 589 -1.06 -43.06 22.23
C SER A 589 -2.56 -42.82 21.98
N ASN A 590 -2.90 -42.08 20.93
CA ASN A 590 -4.28 -41.84 20.54
C ASN A 590 -5.02 -43.12 20.14
N ARG A 591 -4.36 -44.09 19.49
CA ARG A 591 -4.99 -45.38 19.15
C ARG A 591 -5.47 -46.10 20.41
N SER A 592 -4.66 -46.12 21.46
CA SER A 592 -5.02 -46.73 22.74
C SER A 592 -6.19 -46.01 23.40
N ARG A 593 -6.14 -44.67 23.48
CA ARG A 593 -7.22 -43.86 24.10
C ARG A 593 -8.54 -43.96 23.36
N ARG A 594 -8.49 -44.05 22.03
CA ARG A 594 -9.67 -44.27 21.19
C ARG A 594 -10.31 -45.64 21.48
N LEU A 595 -9.51 -46.70 21.57
CA LEU A 595 -10.01 -48.04 21.91
C LEU A 595 -10.62 -48.07 23.33
N GLU A 596 -9.98 -47.40 24.29
CA GLU A 596 -10.49 -47.26 25.65
C GLU A 596 -11.83 -46.51 25.69
N LEU A 597 -11.93 -45.37 24.98
CA LEU A 597 -13.17 -44.61 24.89
C LEU A 597 -14.32 -45.43 24.29
N LEU A 598 -14.07 -46.11 23.16
CA LEU A 598 -15.09 -46.93 22.50
C LEU A 598 -15.52 -48.11 23.38
N LYS A 599 -14.59 -48.68 24.15
CA LYS A 599 -14.91 -49.71 25.16
C LYS A 599 -15.80 -49.18 26.28
N VAL A 600 -15.52 -47.98 26.81
CA VAL A 600 -16.34 -47.33 27.84
C VAL A 600 -17.76 -47.01 27.34
N LEU A 601 -17.89 -46.69 26.06
CA LEU A 601 -19.18 -46.38 25.43
C LEU A 601 -19.91 -47.62 24.86
N GLU A 602 -19.35 -48.82 25.03
CA GLU A 602 -19.90 -50.08 24.48
C GLU A 602 -20.07 -50.05 22.95
N GLN A 603 -19.18 -49.36 22.23
CA GLN A 603 -19.23 -49.19 20.77
C GLN A 603 -18.23 -50.12 20.06
N ASP A 604 -18.47 -50.41 18.77
CA ASP A 604 -17.53 -51.19 17.95
C ASP A 604 -16.16 -50.47 17.88
N PRO A 605 -15.02 -51.15 18.08
CA PRO A 605 -13.67 -50.59 17.90
C PRO A 605 -13.43 -49.88 16.54
N LYS A 606 -14.21 -50.22 15.51
CA LYS A 606 -14.19 -49.60 14.17
C LYS A 606 -15.09 -48.37 14.04
N SER A 607 -15.89 -48.04 15.06
CA SER A 607 -16.80 -46.88 15.05
C SER A 607 -16.04 -45.58 14.83
N LYS A 608 -16.53 -44.70 13.97
CA LYS A 608 -15.84 -43.45 13.60
C LYS A 608 -16.03 -42.39 14.67
N LEU A 609 -15.07 -41.49 14.86
CA LEU A 609 -15.16 -40.37 15.80
C LEU A 609 -15.30 -39.05 15.05
N VAL A 610 -16.37 -38.30 15.32
CA VAL A 610 -16.53 -36.92 14.82
C VAL A 610 -16.35 -35.97 16.00
N GLY A 611 -15.26 -35.23 15.99
CA GLY A 611 -14.92 -34.28 17.03
C GLY A 611 -15.54 -32.90 16.79
N PHE A 612 -16.38 -32.43 17.71
CA PHE A 612 -16.95 -31.09 17.73
C PHE A 612 -16.18 -30.22 18.72
N PHE A 613 -15.50 -29.19 18.22
CA PHE A 613 -14.78 -28.24 19.06
C PHE A 613 -15.71 -27.11 19.51
N HIS A 614 -16.11 -27.17 20.78
CA HIS A 614 -17.09 -26.23 21.34
C HIS A 614 -16.82 -25.98 22.84
N PRO A 615 -15.88 -25.08 23.20
CA PRO A 615 -15.48 -24.85 24.60
C PRO A 615 -16.57 -24.38 25.57
N TYR A 616 -17.74 -23.96 25.06
CA TYR A 616 -18.88 -23.41 25.82
C TYR A 616 -20.18 -24.16 25.49
N CYS A 617 -20.20 -25.47 25.67
CA CYS A 617 -21.34 -26.29 25.24
C CYS A 617 -22.51 -26.31 26.23
N ASN A 618 -22.34 -25.68 27.40
CA ASN A 618 -23.29 -25.70 28.52
C ASN A 618 -23.90 -24.33 28.87
N ALA A 619 -23.78 -23.28 28.05
CA ALA A 619 -24.28 -21.94 28.41
C ALA A 619 -25.78 -21.71 28.06
N GLY A 620 -26.40 -22.57 27.25
CA GLY A 620 -27.79 -22.49 26.80
C GLY A 620 -28.05 -21.51 25.63
N GLY A 621 -27.03 -21.18 24.82
CA GLY A 621 -27.14 -20.22 23.72
C GLY A 621 -27.56 -20.81 22.35
N GLY A 622 -27.84 -19.94 21.37
CA GLY A 622 -28.21 -20.36 20.01
C GLY A 622 -27.11 -21.09 19.22
N GLY A 623 -25.83 -20.83 19.51
CA GLY A 623 -24.71 -21.58 18.93
C GLY A 623 -24.66 -23.04 19.40
N GLU A 624 -24.99 -23.28 20.66
CA GLU A 624 -25.08 -24.63 21.21
C GLU A 624 -26.25 -25.40 20.60
N ARG A 625 -27.36 -24.74 20.29
CA ARG A 625 -28.48 -25.38 19.57
C ARG A 625 -28.01 -25.96 18.22
N VAL A 626 -27.16 -25.25 17.47
CA VAL A 626 -26.55 -25.78 16.23
C VAL A 626 -25.73 -27.03 16.51
N LEU A 627 -24.83 -26.98 17.51
CA LEU A 627 -24.03 -28.13 17.93
C LEU A 627 -24.90 -29.35 18.25
N TRP A 628 -25.88 -29.18 19.13
CA TRP A 628 -26.68 -30.28 19.64
C TRP A 628 -27.65 -30.83 18.59
N THR A 629 -28.17 -29.99 17.70
CA THR A 629 -29.02 -30.45 16.58
C THR A 629 -28.18 -31.27 15.59
N ALA A 630 -26.96 -30.83 15.29
CA ALA A 630 -26.04 -31.59 14.43
C ALA A 630 -25.66 -32.94 15.04
N ILE A 631 -25.37 -32.99 16.35
CA ILE A 631 -25.08 -34.23 17.08
C ILE A 631 -26.31 -35.17 17.09
N ALA A 632 -27.50 -34.64 17.35
CA ALA A 632 -28.72 -35.44 17.34
C ALA A 632 -29.01 -36.03 15.95
N ALA A 633 -28.81 -35.23 14.89
CA ALA A 633 -28.93 -35.69 13.50
C ALA A 633 -27.86 -36.75 13.15
N LEU A 634 -26.64 -36.59 13.67
CA LEU A 634 -25.56 -37.56 13.52
C LEU A 634 -25.91 -38.90 14.18
N GLN A 635 -26.34 -38.89 15.44
CA GLN A 635 -26.72 -40.11 16.18
C GLN A 635 -27.88 -40.86 15.50
N ARG A 636 -28.83 -40.14 14.89
CA ARG A 636 -29.94 -40.74 14.13
C ARG A 636 -29.50 -41.31 12.78
N SER A 637 -28.64 -40.60 12.05
CA SER A 637 -28.34 -40.95 10.65
C SER A 637 -27.10 -41.82 10.48
N GLU A 638 -26.19 -41.87 11.45
CA GLU A 638 -24.91 -42.59 11.37
C GLU A 638 -24.63 -43.36 12.67
N PRO A 639 -25.29 -44.52 12.91
CA PRO A 639 -25.19 -45.25 14.17
C PRO A 639 -23.78 -45.79 14.48
N ASN A 640 -22.93 -45.96 13.46
CA ASN A 640 -21.53 -46.38 13.62
C ASN A 640 -20.55 -45.21 13.81
N THR A 641 -21.06 -44.02 14.17
CA THR A 641 -20.26 -42.81 14.38
C THR A 641 -20.56 -42.21 15.74
N VAL A 642 -19.51 -42.00 16.54
CA VAL A 642 -19.57 -41.43 17.88
C VAL A 642 -19.17 -39.95 17.82
N PRO A 643 -20.09 -39.01 18.06
CA PRO A 643 -19.74 -37.62 18.35
C PRO A 643 -18.88 -37.49 19.60
N VAL A 644 -17.84 -36.68 19.52
CA VAL A 644 -16.96 -36.29 20.63
C VAL A 644 -17.03 -34.78 20.79
N VAL A 645 -17.44 -34.28 21.96
CA VAL A 645 -17.48 -32.84 22.24
C VAL A 645 -16.24 -32.43 23.03
N TYR A 646 -15.42 -31.56 22.45
CA TYR A 646 -14.32 -30.90 23.18
C TYR A 646 -14.87 -29.64 23.85
N THR A 647 -14.97 -29.66 25.18
CA THR A 647 -15.58 -28.58 25.96
C THR A 647 -14.68 -28.12 27.10
N GLY A 648 -14.76 -26.84 27.47
CA GLY A 648 -14.11 -26.30 28.65
C GLY A 648 -15.02 -26.22 29.88
N ASP A 649 -16.25 -26.73 29.80
CA ASP A 649 -17.22 -26.79 30.90
C ASP A 649 -16.87 -27.88 31.92
N ILE A 650 -15.69 -27.76 32.55
CA ILE A 650 -15.16 -28.73 33.52
C ILE A 650 -15.96 -28.78 34.84
N ASP A 651 -16.86 -27.81 35.03
CA ASP A 651 -17.74 -27.63 36.18
C ASP A 651 -19.09 -28.35 36.04
N ALA A 652 -19.33 -29.03 34.91
CA ALA A 652 -20.53 -29.83 34.68
C ALA A 652 -20.20 -31.24 34.18
N THR A 653 -20.95 -32.22 34.67
CA THR A 653 -20.86 -33.61 34.21
C THR A 653 -21.55 -33.80 32.86
N LYS A 654 -21.20 -34.90 32.17
CA LYS A 654 -21.84 -35.30 30.90
C LYS A 654 -23.37 -35.36 31.01
N ASP A 655 -23.88 -35.96 32.09
CA ASP A 655 -25.31 -36.16 32.27
C ASP A 655 -26.03 -34.85 32.56
N GLU A 656 -25.42 -33.93 33.33
CA GLU A 656 -25.97 -32.59 33.57
C GLU A 656 -26.05 -31.77 32.28
N ILE A 657 -25.03 -31.85 31.41
CA ILE A 657 -25.04 -31.17 30.11
C ILE A 657 -26.16 -31.75 29.23
N ILE A 658 -26.26 -33.08 29.10
CA ILE A 658 -27.31 -33.73 28.30
C ILE A 658 -28.72 -33.37 28.84
N PHE A 659 -28.90 -33.40 30.16
CA PHE A 659 -30.16 -32.99 30.79
C PHE A 659 -30.50 -31.54 30.45
N LYS A 660 -29.52 -30.62 30.53
CA LYS A 660 -29.73 -29.21 30.19
C LYS A 660 -30.08 -29.01 28.72
N VAL A 661 -29.48 -29.78 27.81
CA VAL A 661 -29.81 -29.75 26.38
C VAL A 661 -31.27 -30.12 26.16
N LYS A 662 -31.76 -31.19 26.80
CA LYS A 662 -33.18 -31.56 26.74
C LYS A 662 -34.07 -30.48 27.36
N ALA A 663 -33.71 -29.96 28.52
CA ALA A 663 -34.51 -28.95 29.22
C ALA A 663 -34.58 -27.59 28.50
N ARG A 664 -33.53 -27.20 27.76
CA ARG A 664 -33.42 -25.88 27.11
C ARG A 664 -33.79 -25.88 25.64
N PHE A 665 -33.47 -26.95 24.92
CA PHE A 665 -33.65 -27.02 23.46
C PHE A 665 -34.63 -28.11 23.02
N ASP A 666 -35.15 -28.92 23.94
CA ASP A 666 -35.97 -30.10 23.67
C ASP A 666 -35.29 -31.17 22.79
N ILE A 667 -33.96 -31.13 22.68
CA ILE A 667 -33.17 -32.08 21.89
C ILE A 667 -32.85 -33.31 22.73
N THR A 668 -33.28 -34.48 22.27
CA THR A 668 -32.96 -35.77 22.90
C THR A 668 -31.64 -36.30 22.33
N LEU A 669 -30.68 -36.60 23.20
CA LEU A 669 -29.39 -37.19 22.86
C LEU A 669 -29.25 -38.56 23.54
N ASP A 670 -28.58 -39.49 22.88
CA ASP A 670 -28.24 -40.79 23.49
C ASP A 670 -26.88 -40.69 24.20
N PRO A 671 -26.81 -40.87 25.54
CA PRO A 671 -25.55 -40.84 26.26
C PRO A 671 -24.58 -41.95 25.83
N LYS A 672 -25.05 -43.12 25.37
CA LYS A 672 -24.17 -44.24 25.03
C LYS A 672 -23.35 -44.00 23.77
N SER A 673 -23.84 -43.16 22.87
CA SER A 673 -23.18 -42.83 21.60
C SER A 673 -22.58 -41.41 21.58
N LEU A 674 -22.32 -40.80 22.74
CA LEU A 674 -21.76 -39.44 22.85
C LEU A 674 -20.58 -39.39 23.84
N ALA A 675 -19.45 -38.83 23.42
CA ALA A 675 -18.26 -38.64 24.26
C ALA A 675 -18.03 -37.16 24.58
N PHE A 676 -17.41 -36.91 25.74
CA PHE A 676 -16.93 -35.57 26.13
C PHE A 676 -15.44 -35.61 26.45
N VAL A 677 -14.72 -34.61 25.96
CA VAL A 677 -13.32 -34.36 26.29
C VAL A 677 -13.24 -32.99 26.95
N PHE A 678 -13.14 -32.99 28.28
CA PHE A 678 -13.07 -31.78 29.09
C PHE A 678 -11.68 -31.14 29.02
N LEU A 679 -11.63 -29.83 28.76
CA LEU A 679 -10.43 -29.03 28.54
C LEU A 679 -10.23 -28.03 29.67
N SER A 680 -9.06 -28.04 30.30
CA SER A 680 -8.77 -27.22 31.48
C SER A 680 -8.33 -25.79 31.12
N SER A 681 -8.01 -25.55 29.84
CA SER A 681 -7.36 -24.31 29.41
C SER A 681 -8.31 -23.28 28.78
N ARG A 682 -9.63 -23.41 29.04
CA ARG A 682 -10.67 -22.51 28.50
C ARG A 682 -10.39 -21.03 28.75
N LYS A 683 -9.78 -20.69 29.88
CA LYS A 683 -9.43 -19.30 30.24
C LYS A 683 -8.67 -18.55 29.12
N PHE A 684 -7.88 -19.24 28.29
CA PHE A 684 -7.11 -18.58 27.24
C PHE A 684 -7.95 -18.11 26.05
N VAL A 685 -9.19 -18.56 25.90
CA VAL A 685 -10.12 -18.04 24.88
C VAL A 685 -11.07 -16.97 25.46
N GLU A 686 -10.95 -16.64 26.74
CA GLU A 686 -11.72 -15.56 27.37
C GLU A 686 -11.09 -14.20 27.05
N ASP A 687 -11.95 -13.20 26.82
CA ASP A 687 -11.55 -11.83 26.52
C ASP A 687 -10.84 -11.15 27.71
N SER A 688 -11.25 -11.49 28.94
CA SER A 688 -10.65 -11.06 30.21
C SER A 688 -9.16 -11.39 30.31
N THR A 689 -8.72 -12.49 29.71
CA THR A 689 -7.30 -12.90 29.68
C THR A 689 -6.47 -11.97 28.78
N TRP A 690 -7.10 -11.32 27.80
CA TRP A 690 -6.43 -10.52 26.78
C TRP A 690 -7.02 -9.10 26.71
N PRO A 691 -6.72 -8.23 27.70
CA PRO A 691 -7.26 -6.87 27.75
C PRO A 691 -6.75 -5.96 26.62
N ARG A 692 -5.70 -6.38 25.91
CA ARG A 692 -5.17 -5.71 24.71
C ARG A 692 -4.90 -6.76 23.64
N PHE A 693 -5.10 -6.38 22.38
CA PHE A 693 -4.99 -7.31 21.24
C PHE A 693 -5.84 -8.57 21.40
N THR A 694 -7.05 -8.42 21.94
CA THR A 694 -7.97 -9.50 22.31
C THR A 694 -8.15 -10.53 21.19
N LEU A 695 -8.36 -10.10 19.93
CA LEU A 695 -8.48 -11.01 18.78
C LEU A 695 -7.25 -11.90 18.58
N LEU A 696 -6.05 -11.35 18.68
CA LEU A 696 -4.80 -12.10 18.57
C LEU A 696 -4.62 -13.05 19.76
N GLY A 697 -4.84 -12.54 20.97
CA GLY A 697 -4.76 -13.32 22.20
C GLY A 697 -5.70 -14.52 22.21
N GLN A 698 -6.99 -14.31 21.94
CA GLN A 698 -7.97 -15.39 21.85
C GLN A 698 -7.66 -16.38 20.71
N SER A 699 -7.11 -15.90 19.59
CA SER A 699 -6.69 -16.79 18.49
C SER A 699 -5.55 -17.71 18.91
N ILE A 700 -4.52 -17.18 19.58
CA ILE A 700 -3.42 -17.97 20.16
C ILE A 700 -3.93 -18.90 21.26
N GLY A 701 -4.81 -18.41 22.13
CA GLY A 701 -5.45 -19.21 23.17
C GLY A 701 -6.26 -20.38 22.60
N SER A 702 -6.97 -20.15 21.50
CA SER A 702 -7.72 -21.21 20.81
C SER A 702 -6.79 -22.29 20.25
N MET A 703 -5.63 -21.90 19.70
CA MET A 703 -4.60 -22.84 19.24
C MET A 703 -4.10 -23.71 20.39
N TYR A 704 -3.81 -23.12 21.55
CA TYR A 704 -3.40 -23.87 22.74
C TYR A 704 -4.48 -24.86 23.18
N LEU A 705 -5.74 -24.41 23.22
CA LEU A 705 -6.88 -25.23 23.61
C LEU A 705 -7.15 -26.39 22.62
N ALA A 706 -7.00 -26.15 21.32
CA ALA A 706 -7.05 -27.20 20.30
C ALA A 706 -5.87 -28.18 20.42
N GLY A 707 -4.69 -27.70 20.82
CA GLY A 707 -3.55 -28.54 21.16
C GLY A 707 -3.88 -29.47 22.33
N GLU A 708 -4.46 -28.95 23.40
CA GLU A 708 -4.97 -29.75 24.52
C GLU A 708 -5.98 -30.81 24.06
N ALA A 709 -6.93 -30.44 23.18
CA ALA A 709 -7.91 -31.35 22.61
C ALA A 709 -7.25 -32.50 21.83
N MET A 710 -6.36 -32.18 20.89
CA MET A 710 -5.66 -33.18 20.07
C MET A 710 -4.69 -34.04 20.91
N LEU A 711 -4.11 -33.48 21.97
CA LEU A 711 -3.29 -34.23 22.91
C LEU A 711 -4.10 -35.13 23.84
N LYS A 712 -5.42 -34.99 23.94
CA LYS A 712 -6.30 -35.89 24.69
C LYS A 712 -6.87 -36.96 23.77
N LEU A 713 -7.51 -36.56 22.68
CA LEU A 713 -8.13 -37.47 21.72
C LEU A 713 -8.19 -36.83 20.32
N ILE A 714 -7.62 -37.50 19.32
CA ILE A 714 -7.69 -37.13 17.91
C ILE A 714 -8.85 -37.89 17.25
N PRO A 715 -9.83 -37.19 16.63
CA PRO A 715 -10.99 -37.78 15.97
C PRO A 715 -10.68 -38.12 14.50
N ASP A 716 -11.63 -38.73 13.78
CA ASP A 716 -11.52 -38.97 12.33
C ASP A 716 -11.89 -37.73 11.51
N LEU A 717 -12.76 -36.88 12.05
CA LEU A 717 -13.17 -35.59 11.48
C LEU A 717 -13.25 -34.55 12.60
N PHE A 718 -12.65 -33.39 12.41
CA PHE A 718 -12.72 -32.28 13.36
C PHE A 718 -13.65 -31.20 12.81
N ILE A 719 -14.66 -30.79 13.57
CA ILE A 719 -15.62 -29.74 13.21
C ILE A 719 -15.58 -28.65 14.28
N ASP A 720 -15.16 -27.45 13.89
CA ASP A 720 -15.25 -26.26 14.74
C ASP A 720 -16.64 -25.63 14.60
N THR A 721 -17.37 -25.54 15.71
CA THR A 721 -18.71 -24.93 15.74
C THR A 721 -18.72 -23.58 16.47
N MET A 722 -17.55 -23.05 16.82
CA MET A 722 -17.38 -21.75 17.49
C MET A 722 -16.77 -20.69 16.57
N GLY A 723 -16.10 -21.09 15.50
CA GLY A 723 -15.46 -20.17 14.55
C GLY A 723 -14.03 -19.78 14.94
N TYR A 724 -13.34 -20.61 15.71
CA TYR A 724 -11.92 -20.47 16.03
C TYR A 724 -11.03 -21.03 14.90
N ALA A 725 -11.01 -20.35 13.75
CA ALA A 725 -10.30 -20.84 12.56
C ALA A 725 -8.79 -21.12 12.79
N PHE A 726 -8.14 -20.38 13.68
CA PHE A 726 -6.72 -20.59 13.99
C PHE A 726 -6.41 -21.97 14.56
N THR A 727 -7.40 -22.65 15.17
CA THR A 727 -7.29 -24.05 15.61
C THR A 727 -6.94 -25.00 14.47
N PHE A 728 -7.30 -24.66 13.23
CA PHE A 728 -7.14 -25.54 12.08
C PHE A 728 -5.67 -25.81 11.76
N HIS A 729 -4.79 -24.84 12.04
CA HIS A 729 -3.34 -25.03 11.94
C HIS A 729 -2.84 -26.10 12.91
N VAL A 730 -3.34 -26.09 14.15
CA VAL A 730 -2.95 -27.06 15.19
C VAL A 730 -3.44 -28.46 14.83
N VAL A 731 -4.68 -28.57 14.38
CA VAL A 731 -5.26 -29.85 13.94
C VAL A 731 -4.52 -30.39 12.71
N THR A 732 -4.20 -29.52 11.74
CA THR A 732 -3.42 -29.92 10.55
C THR A 732 -2.04 -30.46 10.95
N VAL A 733 -1.35 -29.77 11.86
CA VAL A 733 0.02 -30.16 12.27
C VAL A 733 0.01 -31.44 13.12
N LEU A 734 -0.83 -31.52 14.16
CA LEU A 734 -0.80 -32.66 15.09
C LEU A 734 -1.48 -33.92 14.54
N ALA A 735 -2.61 -33.74 13.84
CA ALA A 735 -3.46 -34.84 13.43
C ALA A 735 -3.48 -35.08 11.92
N ASP A 736 -3.43 -34.02 11.11
CA ASP A 736 -3.61 -34.07 9.65
C ASP A 736 -4.87 -34.88 9.24
N ILE A 737 -6.00 -34.48 9.82
CA ILE A 737 -7.36 -35.02 9.59
C ILE A 737 -8.23 -33.97 8.87
N PRO A 738 -9.36 -34.35 8.26
CA PRO A 738 -10.26 -33.37 7.65
C PRO A 738 -10.82 -32.42 8.70
N ILE A 739 -10.97 -31.17 8.30
CA ILE A 739 -11.44 -30.07 9.15
C ILE A 739 -12.71 -29.49 8.54
N GLY A 740 -13.79 -29.43 9.31
CA GLY A 740 -15.01 -28.70 9.02
C GLY A 740 -15.14 -27.47 9.91
N ALA A 741 -15.89 -26.48 9.45
CA ALA A 741 -16.24 -25.33 10.27
C ALA A 741 -17.72 -24.98 10.10
N TYR A 742 -18.41 -24.64 11.18
CA TYR A 742 -19.68 -23.92 11.15
C TYR A 742 -19.43 -22.54 11.77
N VAL A 743 -19.40 -21.50 10.93
CA VAL A 743 -19.06 -20.15 11.35
C VAL A 743 -20.35 -19.34 11.56
N HIS A 744 -20.59 -18.94 12.80
CA HIS A 744 -21.68 -18.04 13.16
C HIS A 744 -21.36 -16.56 12.86
N TYR A 745 -20.09 -16.19 13.03
CA TYR A 745 -19.56 -14.86 12.78
C TYR A 745 -18.06 -14.96 12.47
N PRO A 746 -17.55 -14.28 11.44
CA PRO A 746 -16.11 -14.28 11.18
C PRO A 746 -15.35 -13.55 12.30
N THR A 747 -14.23 -14.11 12.76
CA THR A 747 -13.36 -13.50 13.79
C THR A 747 -12.90 -12.08 13.39
N ILE A 748 -12.72 -11.85 12.09
CA ILE A 748 -12.46 -10.54 11.50
C ILE A 748 -13.15 -10.43 10.15
N SER A 749 -13.64 -9.25 9.79
CA SER A 749 -14.34 -9.00 8.53
C SER A 749 -13.83 -7.76 7.81
N VAL A 750 -14.05 -7.69 6.49
CA VAL A 750 -13.70 -6.51 5.66
C VAL A 750 -14.42 -5.25 6.16
N ASN A 751 -15.64 -5.38 6.69
CA ASN A 751 -16.38 -4.28 7.29
C ASN A 751 -15.66 -3.70 8.52
N MET A 752 -15.04 -4.54 9.35
CA MET A 752 -14.22 -4.05 10.48
C MET A 752 -13.03 -3.22 10.00
N LEU A 753 -12.39 -3.61 8.89
CA LEU A 753 -11.30 -2.82 8.28
C LEU A 753 -11.83 -1.50 7.73
N ASN A 754 -12.94 -1.52 6.99
CA ASN A 754 -13.55 -0.32 6.41
C ASN A 754 -13.97 0.69 7.49
N ARG A 755 -14.50 0.24 8.63
CA ARG A 755 -14.88 1.11 9.76
C ARG A 755 -13.68 1.82 10.39
N VAL A 756 -12.55 1.12 10.55
CA VAL A 756 -11.30 1.73 11.04
C VAL A 756 -10.74 2.70 10.00
N LYS A 757 -10.76 2.32 8.72
CA LYS A 757 -10.34 3.17 7.60
C LYS A 757 -11.17 4.45 7.51
N SER A 758 -12.47 4.38 7.79
CA SER A 758 -13.39 5.53 7.79
C SER A 758 -13.43 6.28 9.12
N GLN A 759 -12.58 5.93 10.09
CA GLN A 759 -12.51 6.59 11.41
C GLN A 759 -13.88 6.69 12.13
N LYS A 760 -14.75 5.69 11.99
CA LYS A 760 -16.07 5.68 12.65
C LYS A 760 -15.97 5.07 14.04
N ALA A 761 -16.45 5.78 15.06
CA ALA A 761 -16.55 5.26 16.42
C ALA A 761 -17.60 4.14 16.50
N SER A 762 -17.29 3.06 17.20
CA SER A 762 -18.13 1.85 17.33
C SER A 762 -17.69 1.04 18.56
N HIS A 763 -18.47 0.05 19.00
CA HIS A 763 -18.10 -0.83 20.13
C HIS A 763 -16.71 -1.48 19.94
N ASN A 764 -16.35 -1.80 18.70
CA ASN A 764 -15.06 -2.36 18.31
C ASN A 764 -14.04 -1.33 17.80
N ASN A 765 -14.38 -0.03 17.81
CA ASN A 765 -13.50 1.07 17.42
C ASN A 765 -13.72 2.29 18.31
N SER A 766 -12.95 2.40 19.40
CA SER A 766 -13.15 3.44 20.41
C SER A 766 -12.96 4.85 19.86
N GLY A 767 -13.65 5.82 20.48
CA GLY A 767 -13.58 7.25 20.13
C GLY A 767 -12.14 7.77 20.01
N ARG A 768 -11.25 7.33 20.92
CA ARG A 768 -9.83 7.68 20.95
C ARG A 768 -9.05 7.20 19.72
N ILE A 769 -9.42 6.05 19.14
CA ILE A 769 -8.78 5.51 17.93
C ILE A 769 -9.36 6.22 16.71
N SER A 770 -10.69 6.36 16.63
CA SER A 770 -11.35 7.05 15.51
C SER A 770 -10.92 8.51 15.38
N SER A 771 -10.68 9.23 16.48
CA SER A 771 -10.26 10.63 16.44
C SER A 771 -8.78 10.84 16.09
N SER A 772 -7.98 9.77 15.98
CA SER A 772 -6.54 9.84 15.71
C SER A 772 -6.18 9.12 14.42
N LEU A 773 -5.61 9.85 13.46
CA LEU A 773 -5.17 9.29 12.18
C LEU A 773 -4.08 8.23 12.38
N LEU A 774 -3.11 8.48 13.27
CA LEU A 774 -2.00 7.57 13.53
C LEU A 774 -2.47 6.27 14.20
N LEU A 775 -3.34 6.36 15.21
CA LEU A 775 -3.89 5.16 15.87
C LEU A 775 -4.82 4.37 14.94
N SER A 776 -5.56 5.07 14.07
CA SER A 776 -6.39 4.44 13.05
C SER A 776 -5.54 3.69 12.01
N GLN A 777 -4.43 4.28 11.53
CA GLN A 777 -3.50 3.59 10.61
C GLN A 777 -2.81 2.38 11.27
N ALA A 778 -2.37 2.52 12.53
CA ALA A 778 -1.77 1.42 13.28
C ALA A 778 -2.75 0.24 13.47
N LYS A 779 -4.00 0.54 13.83
CA LYS A 779 -5.04 -0.48 13.96
C LYS A 779 -5.42 -1.09 12.61
N LEU A 780 -5.44 -0.30 11.55
CA LEU A 780 -5.71 -0.80 10.19
C LEU A 780 -4.62 -1.78 9.74
N LEU A 781 -3.35 -1.48 10.01
CA LEU A 781 -2.23 -2.40 9.76
C LEU A 781 -2.40 -3.71 10.55
N TYR A 782 -2.72 -3.63 11.85
CA TYR A 782 -3.00 -4.80 12.69
C TYR A 782 -4.13 -5.66 12.10
N TYR A 783 -5.24 -5.05 11.69
CA TYR A 783 -6.38 -5.76 11.08
C TYR A 783 -6.06 -6.36 9.71
N ARG A 784 -5.22 -5.71 8.89
CA ARG A 784 -4.76 -6.28 7.60
C ARG A 784 -3.93 -7.54 7.83
N ILE A 785 -2.98 -7.49 8.75
CA ILE A 785 -2.15 -8.65 9.10
C ILE A 785 -3.03 -9.78 9.66
N PHE A 786 -3.95 -9.46 10.58
CA PHE A 786 -4.83 -10.44 11.19
C PHE A 786 -5.78 -11.10 10.16
N LEU A 787 -6.34 -10.32 9.23
CA LEU A 787 -7.20 -10.84 8.15
C LEU A 787 -6.45 -11.79 7.22
N HIS A 788 -5.19 -11.50 6.90
CA HIS A 788 -4.34 -12.38 6.09
C HIS A 788 -4.16 -13.77 6.76
N TYR A 789 -3.82 -13.81 8.05
CA TYR A 789 -3.65 -15.08 8.77
C TYR A 789 -4.97 -15.79 9.05
N TYR A 790 -6.06 -15.04 9.28
CA TYR A 790 -7.41 -15.61 9.36
C TYR A 790 -7.82 -16.29 8.04
N SER A 791 -7.55 -15.64 6.89
CA SER A 791 -7.76 -16.23 5.55
C SER A 791 -6.95 -17.51 5.35
N SER A 792 -5.67 -17.50 5.73
CA SER A 792 -4.80 -18.69 5.67
C SER A 792 -5.32 -19.83 6.55
N SER A 793 -5.87 -19.50 7.71
CA SER A 793 -6.51 -20.46 8.63
C SER A 793 -7.76 -21.08 8.00
N LEU A 794 -8.68 -20.25 7.47
CA LEU A 794 -9.91 -20.73 6.82
C LEU A 794 -9.63 -21.67 5.65
N ARG A 795 -8.57 -21.41 4.87
CA ARG A 795 -8.12 -22.28 3.77
C ARG A 795 -7.63 -23.67 4.22
N LYS A 796 -7.56 -23.97 5.53
CA LYS A 796 -7.30 -25.33 6.04
C LYS A 796 -8.56 -26.19 6.17
N ALA A 797 -9.73 -25.57 6.23
CA ALA A 797 -10.98 -26.30 6.30
C ALA A 797 -11.28 -26.98 4.97
N ALA A 798 -11.68 -28.24 5.01
CA ALA A 798 -12.14 -29.03 3.87
C ALA A 798 -13.55 -28.61 3.42
N PHE A 799 -14.40 -28.21 4.38
CA PHE A 799 -15.72 -27.62 4.13
C PHE A 799 -16.03 -26.55 5.18
N ILE A 800 -16.75 -25.50 4.77
CA ILE A 800 -17.16 -24.40 5.65
C ILE A 800 -18.66 -24.20 5.48
N MET A 801 -19.37 -24.21 6.60
CA MET A 801 -20.78 -23.90 6.74
C MET A 801 -20.94 -22.55 7.43
N VAL A 802 -21.95 -21.78 7.04
CA VAL A 802 -22.21 -20.44 7.58
C VAL A 802 -23.70 -20.26 7.84
N ASN A 803 -24.02 -19.48 8.87
CA ASN A 803 -25.40 -19.30 9.33
C ASN A 803 -26.26 -18.34 8.50
N SER A 804 -25.69 -17.61 7.54
CA SER A 804 -26.42 -16.58 6.76
C SER A 804 -25.68 -16.20 5.49
N SER A 805 -26.39 -15.54 4.56
CA SER A 805 -25.79 -14.93 3.36
C SER A 805 -24.79 -13.85 3.73
N TRP A 806 -25.06 -13.08 4.78
CA TRP A 806 -24.14 -12.06 5.27
C TRP A 806 -22.81 -12.67 5.72
N THR A 807 -22.85 -13.73 6.53
CA THR A 807 -21.65 -14.44 6.99
C THR A 807 -20.93 -15.11 5.83
N GLN A 808 -21.69 -15.70 4.88
CA GLN A 808 -21.14 -16.31 3.67
C GLN A 808 -20.31 -15.33 2.85
N ASN A 809 -20.85 -14.14 2.57
CA ASN A 809 -20.17 -13.11 1.80
C ASN A 809 -18.84 -12.70 2.45
N HIS A 810 -18.81 -12.57 3.78
CA HIS A 810 -17.58 -12.22 4.50
C HIS A 810 -16.55 -13.34 4.51
N ILE A 811 -16.97 -14.59 4.69
CA ILE A 811 -16.07 -15.74 4.67
C ILE A 811 -15.51 -15.96 3.26
N ASN A 812 -16.33 -15.84 2.22
CA ASN A 812 -15.86 -15.95 0.84
C ASN A 812 -14.90 -14.83 0.47
N ALA A 813 -15.18 -13.59 0.91
CA ALA A 813 -14.25 -12.47 0.75
C ALA A 813 -12.92 -12.74 1.48
N ALA A 814 -12.96 -13.34 2.68
CA ALA A 814 -11.76 -13.73 3.41
C ALA A 814 -11.00 -14.87 2.70
N LEU A 815 -11.69 -15.89 2.18
CA LEU A 815 -11.07 -16.99 1.42
C LEU A 815 -10.36 -16.49 0.16
N GLY A 816 -10.94 -15.51 -0.53
CA GLY A 816 -10.34 -14.84 -1.70
C GLY A 816 -9.30 -13.77 -1.36
N HIS A 817 -9.05 -13.49 -0.08
CA HIS A 817 -8.11 -12.44 0.32
C HIS A 817 -6.65 -12.90 0.17
N SER A 818 -5.87 -12.13 -0.59
CA SER A 818 -4.42 -12.25 -0.73
C SER A 818 -3.76 -10.88 -0.53
N ASP A 819 -2.56 -10.85 0.04
CA ASP A 819 -1.77 -9.63 0.18
C ASP A 819 -0.35 -9.98 -0.25
N ILE A 820 0.08 -9.50 -1.41
CA ILE A 820 1.33 -9.93 -2.08
C ILE A 820 2.55 -9.78 -1.17
N LEU A 821 2.60 -8.74 -0.34
CA LEU A 821 3.71 -8.50 0.58
C LEU A 821 3.70 -9.51 1.73
N LEU A 822 2.52 -9.71 2.34
CA LEU A 822 2.37 -10.69 3.43
C LEU A 822 2.50 -12.13 2.92
N ASP A 823 2.03 -12.43 1.71
CA ASP A 823 2.20 -13.70 1.02
C ASP A 823 3.69 -13.96 0.78
N ALA A 824 4.45 -12.98 0.25
CA ALA A 824 5.89 -13.10 0.06
C ALA A 824 6.64 -13.30 1.39
N LEU A 825 6.27 -12.55 2.44
CA LEU A 825 6.83 -12.71 3.79
C LEU A 825 6.51 -14.08 4.38
N HIS A 826 5.27 -14.56 4.23
CA HIS A 826 4.84 -15.87 4.73
C HIS A 826 5.60 -16.98 4.01
N TYR A 827 5.65 -16.97 2.68
CA TYR A 827 6.32 -18.00 1.87
C TYR A 827 7.86 -17.97 1.97
N ALA A 828 8.45 -16.87 2.43
CA ALA A 828 9.88 -16.80 2.72
C ALA A 828 10.31 -17.66 3.94
N PHE A 829 9.37 -18.07 4.80
CA PHE A 829 9.67 -18.97 5.91
C PHE A 829 9.78 -20.44 5.44
N PRO A 830 10.91 -21.13 5.72
CA PRO A 830 11.25 -22.43 5.13
C PRO A 830 10.35 -23.62 5.55
N LEU A 831 9.37 -23.40 6.44
CA LEU A 831 8.49 -24.44 7.00
C LEU A 831 7.02 -24.26 6.61
N THR A 832 6.66 -23.31 5.74
CA THR A 832 5.26 -23.10 5.31
C THR A 832 4.66 -24.30 4.58
N TRP A 833 5.49 -25.15 3.96
CA TRP A 833 5.05 -26.41 3.35
C TRP A 833 4.57 -27.44 4.37
N LEU A 834 5.07 -27.41 5.62
CA LEU A 834 4.62 -28.29 6.72
C LEU A 834 3.20 -27.96 7.20
N LEU A 835 2.71 -26.77 6.89
CA LEU A 835 1.34 -26.36 7.18
C LEU A 835 0.37 -26.82 6.09
N ARG A 836 0.81 -27.53 5.03
CA ARG A 836 -0.09 -28.01 3.97
C ARG A 836 -0.88 -29.21 4.48
N SER A 837 -2.21 -29.10 4.41
CA SER A 837 -3.09 -30.24 4.63
C SER A 837 -3.11 -31.11 3.38
N LYS A 838 -3.23 -32.43 3.54
CA LYS A 838 -3.49 -33.35 2.42
C LYS A 838 -4.91 -33.26 1.87
N TYR A 839 -5.82 -32.63 2.60
CA TYR A 839 -7.21 -32.46 2.18
C TYR A 839 -7.37 -31.20 1.35
N LYS A 840 -8.24 -31.28 0.34
CA LYS A 840 -8.56 -30.14 -0.52
C LYS A 840 -9.28 -29.07 0.29
N SER A 841 -8.73 -27.85 0.25
CA SER A 841 -9.30 -26.67 0.88
C SER A 841 -10.66 -26.29 0.30
N ALA A 842 -11.56 -25.81 1.16
CA ALA A 842 -12.78 -25.14 0.76
C ALA A 842 -12.44 -23.84 0.02
N THR A 843 -13.03 -23.66 -1.16
CA THR A 843 -12.93 -22.41 -1.94
C THR A 843 -14.15 -21.50 -1.72
N TYR A 844 -15.18 -22.01 -1.05
CA TYR A 844 -16.46 -21.34 -0.84
C TYR A 844 -17.15 -21.90 0.41
N ALA A 845 -17.89 -21.06 1.13
CA ALA A 845 -18.70 -21.45 2.29
C ALA A 845 -20.17 -21.73 1.89
N SER A 846 -20.76 -22.81 2.40
CA SER A 846 -22.16 -23.17 2.13
C SER A 846 -23.10 -22.65 3.22
N ILE A 847 -24.22 -22.04 2.85
CA ILE A 847 -25.21 -21.59 3.84
C ILE A 847 -25.94 -22.80 4.44
N VAL A 848 -25.91 -22.88 5.76
CA VAL A 848 -26.70 -23.79 6.58
C VAL A 848 -27.31 -22.93 7.68
N TYR A 849 -28.58 -22.55 7.51
CA TYR A 849 -29.25 -21.68 8.48
C TYR A 849 -29.42 -22.41 9.81
N PRO A 850 -29.26 -21.71 10.95
CA PRO A 850 -29.39 -22.35 12.26
C PRO A 850 -30.82 -22.87 12.46
N PRO A 851 -30.99 -23.97 13.20
CA PRO A 851 -32.31 -24.52 13.49
C PRO A 851 -33.04 -23.59 14.46
N CYS A 852 -34.16 -23.02 14.02
CA CYS A 852 -35.06 -22.23 14.85
C CYS A 852 -36.24 -23.12 15.27
N ASP A 853 -36.52 -23.19 16.57
CA ASP A 853 -37.67 -23.94 17.06
C ASP A 853 -38.95 -23.13 16.87
N THR A 854 -39.57 -23.33 15.72
CA THR A 854 -40.82 -22.66 15.35
C THR A 854 -42.05 -23.49 15.67
N ARG A 855 -41.90 -24.72 16.18
CA ARG A 855 -43.01 -25.69 16.26
C ARG A 855 -44.10 -25.24 17.22
N GLU A 856 -43.75 -24.89 18.45
CA GLU A 856 -44.73 -24.48 19.45
C GLU A 856 -45.23 -23.04 19.22
N ILE A 857 -44.34 -22.13 18.82
CA ILE A 857 -44.68 -20.72 18.59
C ILE A 857 -45.52 -20.49 17.32
N SER A 858 -45.40 -21.34 16.30
CA SER A 858 -46.24 -21.25 15.09
C SER A 858 -47.71 -21.58 15.33
N LYS A 859 -48.06 -22.18 16.47
CA LYS A 859 -49.43 -22.48 16.89
C LYS A 859 -50.18 -21.25 17.43
N PHE A 860 -49.50 -20.14 17.72
CA PHE A 860 -50.13 -18.95 18.28
C PHE A 860 -51.11 -18.30 17.28
N SER A 861 -52.22 -17.75 17.77
CA SER A 861 -53.24 -17.09 16.94
C SER A 861 -52.65 -15.91 16.17
N LEU A 862 -52.88 -15.78 14.87
CA LEU A 862 -52.48 -14.58 14.11
C LEU A 862 -53.40 -13.37 14.38
N ASN A 863 -54.62 -13.62 14.87
CA ASN A 863 -55.62 -12.60 15.14
C ASN A 863 -55.58 -12.12 16.60
N GLY A 864 -56.12 -10.93 16.86
CA GLY A 864 -56.34 -10.41 18.21
C GLY A 864 -55.04 -10.02 18.92
N ARG A 865 -54.13 -9.34 18.21
CA ARG A 865 -52.83 -8.91 18.74
C ARG A 865 -52.94 -7.62 19.54
N ASP A 866 -52.25 -7.58 20.68
CA ASP A 866 -52.14 -6.40 21.52
C ASP A 866 -51.26 -5.35 20.84
N ARG A 867 -51.53 -4.07 21.12
CA ARG A 867 -50.69 -2.95 20.67
C ARG A 867 -49.38 -2.88 21.48
N VAL A 868 -48.55 -3.91 21.31
CA VAL A 868 -47.27 -4.10 21.99
C VAL A 868 -46.18 -4.32 20.95
N VAL A 869 -45.08 -3.58 21.11
CA VAL A 869 -43.81 -3.79 20.42
C VAL A 869 -42.91 -4.60 21.34
N LEU A 870 -42.48 -5.77 20.89
CA LEU A 870 -41.65 -6.68 21.65
C LEU A 870 -40.20 -6.59 21.18
N SER A 871 -39.29 -6.33 22.11
CA SER A 871 -37.86 -6.45 21.91
C SER A 871 -37.34 -7.64 22.70
N LEU A 872 -36.70 -8.57 22.01
CA LEU A 872 -36.12 -9.78 22.60
C LEU A 872 -34.64 -9.78 22.29
N ALA A 873 -33.80 -9.51 23.28
CA ALA A 873 -32.35 -9.56 23.16
C ALA A 873 -31.69 -9.49 24.54
N GLN A 874 -30.53 -10.12 24.72
CA GLN A 874 -29.72 -9.89 25.92
C GLN A 874 -29.29 -8.42 25.98
N PHE A 875 -29.24 -7.84 27.18
CA PHE A 875 -28.92 -6.42 27.36
C PHE A 875 -27.44 -6.12 27.11
N ARG A 876 -27.06 -6.02 25.84
CA ARG A 876 -25.68 -5.82 25.37
C ARG A 876 -25.50 -4.52 24.57
N PRO A 877 -24.28 -3.96 24.46
CA PRO A 877 -24.02 -2.75 23.69
C PRO A 877 -24.37 -2.89 22.20
N GLU A 878 -24.01 -4.02 21.59
CA GLU A 878 -24.18 -4.27 20.15
C GLU A 878 -25.64 -4.36 19.72
N LYS A 879 -26.56 -4.62 20.65
CA LYS A 879 -28.01 -4.73 20.37
C LYS A 879 -28.72 -3.40 20.20
N ASP A 880 -28.03 -2.29 20.48
CA ASP A 880 -28.53 -0.91 20.35
C ASP A 880 -29.96 -0.70 20.90
N HIS A 881 -30.15 -1.12 22.15
CA HIS A 881 -31.38 -0.86 22.91
C HIS A 881 -31.74 0.64 23.03
N PRO A 882 -30.78 1.59 23.16
CA PRO A 882 -31.09 3.01 23.16
C PRO A 882 -31.83 3.48 21.90
N MET A 883 -31.48 2.95 20.72
CA MET A 883 -32.19 3.26 19.47
C MET A 883 -33.67 2.86 19.53
N GLN A 884 -34.01 1.76 20.20
CA GLN A 884 -35.40 1.29 20.34
C GLN A 884 -36.25 2.27 21.15
N ILE A 885 -35.72 2.75 22.29
CA ILE A 885 -36.40 3.72 23.16
C ILE A 885 -36.55 5.08 22.44
N ARG A 886 -35.49 5.52 21.73
CA ARG A 886 -35.53 6.76 20.95
C ARG A 886 -36.53 6.68 19.78
N ALA A 887 -36.60 5.53 19.10
CA ALA A 887 -37.58 5.30 18.04
C ALA A 887 -39.01 5.31 18.56
N LEU A 888 -39.26 4.71 19.74
CA LEU A 888 -40.57 4.80 20.42
C LEU A 888 -40.93 6.24 20.77
N HIS A 889 -40.00 7.00 21.36
CA HIS A 889 -40.22 8.41 21.68
C HIS A 889 -40.54 9.23 20.42
N LYS A 890 -39.78 9.05 19.34
CA LYS A 890 -40.03 9.72 18.06
C LYS A 890 -41.39 9.33 17.46
N LEU A 891 -41.79 8.06 17.55
CA LEU A 891 -43.12 7.59 17.13
C LEU A 891 -44.24 8.27 17.92
N LEU A 892 -44.11 8.40 19.24
CA LEU A 892 -45.12 9.05 20.08
C LEU A 892 -45.24 10.56 19.80
N LEU A 893 -44.12 11.23 19.45
CA LEU A 893 -44.14 12.63 19.02
C LEU A 893 -44.82 12.81 17.67
N ASP A 894 -44.52 11.95 16.69
CA ASP A 894 -45.07 12.06 15.33
C ASP A 894 -46.53 11.58 15.27
N HIS A 895 -46.91 10.68 16.18
CA HIS A 895 -48.23 10.05 16.22
C HIS A 895 -48.77 9.95 17.67
N PRO A 896 -49.23 11.09 18.24
CA PRO A 896 -49.73 11.15 19.63
C PRO A 896 -50.89 10.21 19.95
N GLN A 897 -51.64 9.74 18.95
CA GLN A 897 -52.75 8.79 19.11
C GLN A 897 -52.33 7.43 19.71
N TYR A 898 -51.03 7.12 19.71
CA TYR A 898 -50.50 5.93 20.38
C TYR A 898 -50.23 6.14 21.88
N GLY A 899 -50.13 7.39 22.33
CA GLY A 899 -49.97 7.78 23.74
C GLY A 899 -51.31 7.96 24.46
N ASP A 900 -52.22 8.76 23.89
CA ASP A 900 -53.50 9.15 24.50
C ASP A 900 -54.66 8.23 24.07
N SER A 901 -54.52 6.92 24.28
CA SER A 901 -55.58 5.95 23.96
C SER A 901 -55.93 5.05 25.14
N GLU A 902 -57.13 4.45 25.12
CA GLU A 902 -57.58 3.49 26.13
C GLU A 902 -56.62 2.27 26.26
N HIS A 903 -55.86 1.99 25.20
CA HIS A 903 -54.81 0.98 25.13
C HIS A 903 -53.51 1.59 24.56
N PRO A 904 -52.70 2.27 25.39
CA PRO A 904 -51.50 2.95 24.94
C PRO A 904 -50.45 1.97 24.43
N LEU A 905 -49.67 2.39 23.44
CA LEU A 905 -48.57 1.59 22.89
C LEU A 905 -47.51 1.30 23.97
N LYS A 906 -47.11 0.03 24.10
CA LYS A 906 -46.04 -0.40 25.01
C LYS A 906 -44.87 -1.01 24.23
N LEU A 907 -43.65 -0.65 24.61
CA LEU A 907 -42.41 -1.34 24.24
C LEU A 907 -42.01 -2.27 25.40
N VAL A 908 -42.11 -3.57 25.19
CA VAL A 908 -41.70 -4.59 26.18
C VAL A 908 -40.31 -5.10 25.79
N MET A 909 -39.32 -4.88 26.64
CA MET A 909 -37.93 -5.27 26.43
C MET A 909 -37.58 -6.45 27.34
N ILE A 910 -37.38 -7.63 26.73
CA ILE A 910 -37.06 -8.89 27.41
C ILE A 910 -35.62 -9.28 27.11
N GLY A 911 -34.83 -9.49 28.16
CA GLY A 911 -33.41 -9.80 28.02
C GLY A 911 -32.76 -10.31 29.30
N GLY A 912 -31.72 -11.13 29.17
CA GLY A 912 -30.89 -11.54 30.30
C GLY A 912 -29.73 -10.57 30.56
N CYS A 913 -29.30 -10.49 31.82
CA CYS A 913 -28.04 -9.87 32.24
C CYS A 913 -27.07 -10.97 32.71
N ARG A 914 -25.82 -10.95 32.25
CA ARG A 914 -24.82 -11.97 32.65
C ARG A 914 -23.88 -11.48 33.75
N ASN A 915 -23.74 -10.18 33.90
CA ASN A 915 -22.80 -9.54 34.80
C ASN A 915 -23.33 -8.17 35.26
N LEU A 916 -22.61 -7.55 36.20
CA LEU A 916 -22.94 -6.23 36.74
C LEU A 916 -22.98 -5.12 35.68
N GLU A 917 -22.22 -5.26 34.58
CA GLU A 917 -22.25 -4.28 33.48
C GLU A 917 -23.55 -4.32 32.68
N ASP A 918 -24.09 -5.52 32.44
CA ASP A 918 -25.40 -5.68 31.79
C ASP A 918 -26.52 -5.10 32.67
N GLU A 919 -26.45 -5.32 33.99
CA GLU A 919 -27.37 -4.71 34.96
C GLU A 919 -27.28 -3.18 34.95
N ALA A 920 -26.05 -2.63 34.97
CA ALA A 920 -25.84 -1.19 34.85
C ALA A 920 -26.40 -0.62 33.54
N ARG A 921 -26.32 -1.38 32.43
CA ARG A 921 -26.90 -0.99 31.14
C ARG A 921 -28.42 -0.92 31.20
N VAL A 922 -29.09 -1.87 31.84
CA VAL A 922 -30.54 -1.82 32.06
C VAL A 922 -30.92 -0.57 32.85
N ASN A 923 -30.17 -0.22 33.90
CA ASN A 923 -30.43 0.99 34.68
C ASN A 923 -30.23 2.28 33.85
N GLY A 924 -29.23 2.30 32.96
CA GLY A 924 -29.04 3.36 31.98
C GLY A 924 -30.21 3.50 31.01
N LEU A 925 -30.78 2.38 30.54
CA LEU A 925 -31.96 2.38 29.67
C LEU A 925 -33.22 2.87 30.39
N ARG A 926 -33.41 2.50 31.66
CA ARG A 926 -34.51 3.02 32.49
C ARG A 926 -34.39 4.54 32.67
N SER A 927 -33.18 5.03 32.89
CA SER A 927 -32.91 6.48 32.99
C SER A 927 -33.20 7.19 31.67
N LEU A 928 -32.74 6.63 30.55
CA LEU A 928 -33.03 7.16 29.20
C LEU A 928 -34.54 7.24 28.92
N ALA A 929 -35.31 6.22 29.31
CA ALA A 929 -36.76 6.23 29.14
C ALA A 929 -37.41 7.37 29.95
N LYS A 930 -36.94 7.60 31.17
CA LYS A 930 -37.40 8.70 32.04
C LYS A 930 -37.01 10.07 31.48
N ASP A 931 -35.78 10.23 31.01
CA ASP A 931 -35.29 11.49 30.43
C ASP A 931 -36.06 11.88 29.16
N LEU A 932 -36.52 10.89 28.39
CA LEU A 932 -37.35 11.08 27.20
C LEU A 932 -38.85 11.15 27.52
N GLY A 933 -39.26 11.01 28.79
CA GLY A 933 -40.67 11.05 29.21
C GLY A 933 -41.53 9.90 28.69
N VAL A 934 -40.93 8.73 28.42
CA VAL A 934 -41.60 7.54 27.87
C VAL A 934 -41.53 6.34 28.81
N GLU A 935 -41.17 6.54 30.08
CA GLU A 935 -41.06 5.48 31.09
C GLU A 935 -42.38 4.73 31.28
N ASN A 936 -43.52 5.40 31.14
CA ASN A 936 -44.84 4.77 31.19
C ASN A 936 -45.14 3.95 29.93
N HIS A 937 -44.34 4.04 28.87
CA HIS A 937 -44.49 3.26 27.64
C HIS A 937 -43.46 2.14 27.49
N VAL A 938 -42.49 2.00 28.40
CA VAL A 938 -41.43 0.98 28.33
C VAL A 938 -41.48 0.02 29.52
N GLU A 939 -41.60 -1.27 29.26
CA GLU A 939 -41.56 -2.34 30.27
C GLU A 939 -40.27 -3.14 30.13
N PHE A 940 -39.50 -3.26 31.22
CA PHE A 940 -38.26 -4.05 31.24
C PHE A 940 -38.46 -5.37 31.99
N LEU A 941 -38.34 -6.49 31.29
CA LEU A 941 -38.42 -7.83 31.84
C LEU A 941 -37.03 -8.49 31.82
N VAL A 942 -36.27 -8.26 32.89
CA VAL A 942 -34.90 -8.77 33.03
C VAL A 942 -34.92 -10.23 33.47
N SER A 943 -34.26 -11.09 32.71
CA SER A 943 -34.13 -12.53 32.97
C SER A 943 -35.47 -13.25 33.15
N ALA A 944 -36.47 -12.88 32.35
CA ALA A 944 -37.81 -13.45 32.42
C ALA A 944 -37.82 -14.97 32.14
N PRO A 945 -38.67 -15.76 32.83
CA PRO A 945 -38.87 -17.16 32.52
C PRO A 945 -39.36 -17.37 31.07
N TYR A 946 -39.01 -18.51 30.47
CA TYR A 946 -39.39 -18.87 29.11
C TYR A 946 -40.92 -18.83 28.89
N SER A 947 -41.72 -19.22 29.89
CA SER A 947 -43.18 -19.14 29.84
C SER A 947 -43.71 -17.70 29.68
N ILE A 948 -43.07 -16.72 30.32
CA ILE A 948 -43.43 -15.29 30.17
C ILE A 948 -43.05 -14.79 28.78
N MET A 949 -41.88 -15.21 28.27
CA MET A 949 -41.45 -14.89 26.91
C MET A 949 -42.45 -15.44 25.87
N LEU A 950 -42.86 -16.70 26.00
CA LEU A 950 -43.88 -17.31 25.14
C LEU A 950 -45.23 -16.58 25.23
N SER A 951 -45.65 -16.19 26.44
CA SER A 951 -46.87 -15.40 26.63
C SER A 951 -46.81 -14.03 25.95
N ARG A 952 -45.65 -13.35 25.98
CA ARG A 952 -45.49 -12.06 25.28
C ARG A 952 -45.41 -12.22 23.76
N LEU A 953 -44.75 -13.29 23.27
CA LEU A 953 -44.73 -13.65 21.85
C LEU A 953 -46.12 -14.03 21.31
N SER A 954 -47.00 -14.59 22.14
CA SER A 954 -48.33 -14.99 21.69
C SER A 954 -49.31 -13.83 21.53
N THR A 955 -49.09 -12.69 22.20
CA THR A 955 -50.03 -11.56 22.16
C THR A 955 -49.48 -10.31 21.47
N ALA A 956 -48.17 -10.06 21.49
CA ALA A 956 -47.60 -8.85 20.89
C ALA A 956 -47.82 -8.76 19.38
N SER A 957 -47.87 -7.52 18.87
CA SER A 957 -48.15 -7.23 17.46
C SER A 957 -46.88 -7.09 16.62
N VAL A 958 -45.86 -6.39 17.13
CA VAL A 958 -44.64 -6.05 16.37
C VAL A 958 -43.41 -6.55 17.11
N GLY A 959 -42.45 -7.12 16.38
CA GLY A 959 -41.13 -7.51 16.91
C GLY A 959 -40.07 -6.50 16.47
N LEU A 960 -39.36 -5.88 17.40
CA LEU A 960 -38.37 -4.82 17.12
C LEU A 960 -36.94 -5.32 17.31
N HIS A 961 -36.08 -5.08 16.33
CA HIS A 961 -34.68 -5.49 16.36
C HIS A 961 -33.75 -4.44 15.72
N THR A 962 -32.90 -3.79 16.52
CA THR A 962 -32.07 -2.64 16.10
C THR A 962 -30.58 -2.93 15.93
N MET A 963 -30.14 -4.19 16.08
CA MET A 963 -28.71 -4.51 15.94
C MET A 963 -28.21 -4.30 14.50
N LEU A 964 -27.25 -3.39 14.36
CA LEU A 964 -26.51 -3.16 13.11
C LEU A 964 -25.61 -4.37 12.79
N ASP A 965 -25.65 -4.81 11.54
CA ASP A 965 -24.90 -5.96 11.02
C ASP A 965 -25.13 -7.26 11.83
N GLU A 966 -26.34 -7.46 12.38
CA GLU A 966 -26.74 -8.73 13.00
C GLU A 966 -26.51 -9.88 12.01
N HIS A 967 -25.78 -10.90 12.45
CA HIS A 967 -25.25 -11.90 11.52
C HIS A 967 -26.33 -12.81 10.98
N PHE A 968 -27.30 -13.18 11.83
CA PHE A 968 -28.49 -13.91 11.41
C PHE A 968 -29.73 -13.26 12.04
N GLY A 969 -29.94 -13.44 13.36
CA GLY A 969 -31.07 -12.85 14.09
C GLY A 969 -32.18 -13.87 14.39
N ILE A 970 -31.88 -14.89 15.21
CA ILE A 970 -32.83 -15.96 15.59
C ILE A 970 -34.15 -15.40 16.12
N ASN A 971 -34.08 -14.36 16.96
CA ASN A 971 -35.26 -13.77 17.58
C ASN A 971 -36.23 -13.16 16.55
N ILE A 972 -35.73 -12.75 15.38
CA ILE A 972 -36.56 -12.23 14.29
C ILE A 972 -37.34 -13.39 13.64
N VAL A 973 -36.69 -14.54 13.46
CA VAL A 973 -37.37 -15.77 13.02
C VAL A 973 -38.45 -16.17 14.03
N GLU A 974 -38.15 -16.07 15.33
CA GLU A 974 -39.12 -16.33 16.40
C GLU A 974 -40.29 -15.34 16.36
N PHE A 975 -40.05 -14.05 16.10
CA PHE A 975 -41.12 -13.06 15.89
C PHE A 975 -42.03 -13.46 14.73
N MET A 976 -41.45 -13.76 13.57
CA MET A 976 -42.20 -14.16 12.37
C MET A 976 -43.00 -15.43 12.61
N ALA A 977 -42.39 -16.46 13.21
CA ALA A 977 -43.05 -17.72 13.54
C ALA A 977 -44.17 -17.50 14.57
N ALA A 978 -43.92 -16.70 15.61
CA ALA A 978 -44.92 -16.34 16.61
C ALA A 978 -46.08 -15.51 16.05
N GLY A 979 -45.92 -14.88 14.88
CA GLY A 979 -46.94 -14.07 14.20
C GLY A 979 -46.83 -12.57 14.45
N LEU A 980 -45.70 -12.09 14.95
CA LEU A 980 -45.37 -10.67 15.05
C LEU A 980 -44.88 -10.16 13.69
N ILE A 981 -45.17 -8.89 13.39
CA ILE A 981 -44.57 -8.22 12.22
C ILE A 981 -43.16 -7.77 12.61
N PRO A 982 -42.09 -8.26 11.97
CA PRO A 982 -40.73 -7.86 12.32
C PRO A 982 -40.42 -6.47 11.74
N VAL A 983 -39.87 -5.61 12.58
CA VAL A 983 -39.21 -4.35 12.20
C VAL A 983 -37.75 -4.48 12.59
N ALA A 984 -36.89 -4.66 11.59
CA ALA A 984 -35.49 -5.01 11.78
C ALA A 984 -34.53 -3.98 11.18
N HIS A 985 -33.30 -3.94 11.68
CA HIS A 985 -32.25 -3.11 11.10
C HIS A 985 -31.99 -3.51 9.63
N LYS A 986 -31.81 -2.52 8.75
CA LYS A 986 -31.55 -2.67 7.31
C LYS A 986 -30.10 -3.07 7.02
N SER A 987 -29.65 -4.17 7.62
CA SER A 987 -28.30 -4.72 7.45
C SER A 987 -28.26 -6.19 7.83
N GLY A 988 -27.18 -6.89 7.51
CA GLY A 988 -26.95 -8.22 8.08
C GLY A 988 -27.86 -9.33 7.51
N GLY A 989 -27.93 -10.43 8.25
CA GLY A 989 -28.88 -11.51 8.04
C GLY A 989 -30.35 -11.11 8.09
N PRO A 990 -30.78 -10.14 8.92
CA PRO A 990 -32.17 -9.67 8.89
C PRO A 990 -32.61 -9.17 7.52
N LEU A 991 -31.74 -8.39 6.85
CA LEU A 991 -31.99 -7.85 5.51
C LEU A 991 -31.85 -8.88 4.39
N GLN A 992 -30.85 -9.76 4.50
CA GLN A 992 -30.48 -10.65 3.39
C GLN A 992 -31.22 -11.98 3.39
N ASP A 993 -31.63 -12.47 4.56
CA ASP A 993 -32.12 -13.84 4.71
C ASP A 993 -33.48 -13.94 5.39
N ILE A 994 -33.77 -13.09 6.40
CA ILE A 994 -34.93 -13.28 7.27
C ILE A 994 -36.14 -12.48 6.81
N VAL A 995 -36.05 -11.15 6.80
CA VAL A 995 -37.17 -10.26 6.46
C VAL A 995 -37.14 -9.97 4.96
N VAL A 996 -37.26 -11.02 4.16
CA VAL A 996 -37.21 -10.96 2.69
C VAL A 996 -38.60 -11.16 2.09
N PRO A 997 -38.85 -10.69 0.86
CA PRO A 997 -40.12 -10.92 0.20
C PRO A 997 -40.42 -12.42 0.04
N PHE A 998 -41.64 -12.82 0.39
CA PHE A 998 -42.18 -14.17 0.15
C PHE A 998 -43.26 -14.07 -0.93
N ASP A 999 -43.11 -14.83 -2.02
CA ASP A 999 -43.94 -14.71 -3.24
C ASP A 999 -44.04 -13.27 -3.77
N GLY A 1000 -42.93 -12.53 -3.70
CA GLY A 1000 -42.82 -11.13 -4.15
C GLY A 1000 -43.47 -10.10 -3.21
N GLN A 1001 -44.03 -10.52 -2.08
CA GLN A 1001 -44.72 -9.66 -1.11
C GLN A 1001 -43.92 -9.53 0.20
N PRO A 1002 -44.02 -8.38 0.92
CA PRO A 1002 -43.22 -8.15 2.12
C PRO A 1002 -43.60 -9.09 3.26
N THR A 1003 -42.61 -9.42 4.11
CA THR A 1003 -42.75 -10.21 5.34
C THR A 1003 -42.48 -9.38 6.61
N GLY A 1004 -42.13 -8.10 6.45
CA GLY A 1004 -41.86 -7.14 7.53
C GLY A 1004 -41.24 -5.85 7.00
N PHE A 1005 -40.63 -5.07 7.88
CA PHE A 1005 -40.07 -3.76 7.56
C PHE A 1005 -38.61 -3.62 7.98
N HIS A 1006 -37.89 -2.73 7.27
CA HIS A 1006 -36.50 -2.40 7.53
C HIS A 1006 -36.30 -0.93 7.89
N ALA A 1007 -35.35 -0.65 8.77
CA ALA A 1007 -34.97 0.71 9.18
C ALA A 1007 -33.48 0.79 9.58
N ASP A 1008 -32.93 1.99 9.64
CA ASP A 1008 -31.50 2.25 9.89
C ASP A 1008 -31.23 3.53 10.70
N SER A 1009 -32.25 4.30 11.05
CA SER A 1009 -32.18 5.52 11.86
C SER A 1009 -33.40 5.61 12.78
N VAL A 1010 -33.34 6.48 13.80
CA VAL A 1010 -34.46 6.70 14.74
C VAL A 1010 -35.75 7.06 13.99
N GLU A 1011 -35.64 7.90 12.95
CA GLU A 1011 -36.75 8.36 12.13
C GLU A 1011 -37.31 7.24 11.26
N THR A 1012 -36.44 6.43 10.64
CA THR A 1012 -36.90 5.32 9.80
C THR A 1012 -37.50 4.19 10.63
N PHE A 1013 -36.99 3.94 11.84
CA PHE A 1013 -37.60 2.99 12.79
C PHE A 1013 -38.97 3.47 13.27
N ALA A 1014 -39.13 4.74 13.61
CA ALA A 1014 -40.43 5.30 13.98
C ALA A 1014 -41.46 5.16 12.85
N LYS A 1015 -41.05 5.48 11.60
CA LYS A 1015 -41.90 5.31 10.41
C LYS A 1015 -42.26 3.84 10.16
N ALA A 1016 -41.31 2.91 10.27
CA ALA A 1016 -41.55 1.49 10.07
C ALA A 1016 -42.48 0.90 11.14
N LEU A 1017 -42.33 1.33 12.40
CA LEU A 1017 -43.24 0.96 13.49
C LEU A 1017 -44.65 1.49 13.23
N HIS A 1018 -44.80 2.74 12.80
CA HIS A 1018 -46.10 3.29 12.42
C HIS A 1018 -46.72 2.50 11.26
N ALA A 1019 -45.95 2.20 10.21
CA ALA A 1019 -46.41 1.42 9.07
C ALA A 1019 -46.89 0.03 9.48
N ALA A 1020 -46.15 -0.67 10.36
CA ALA A 1020 -46.56 -1.96 10.88
C ALA A 1020 -47.83 -1.90 11.75
N LEU A 1021 -48.01 -0.83 12.53
CA LEU A 1021 -49.16 -0.66 13.44
C LEU A 1021 -50.42 -0.08 12.77
N SER A 1022 -50.33 0.41 11.54
CA SER A 1022 -51.43 1.08 10.82
C SER A 1022 -51.93 0.30 9.59
N LEU A 1023 -51.47 -0.94 9.39
CA LEU A 1023 -51.93 -1.79 8.31
C LEU A 1023 -53.45 -2.05 8.39
N PRO A 1024 -54.16 -2.07 7.25
CA PRO A 1024 -55.53 -2.59 7.19
C PRO A 1024 -55.59 -4.04 7.68
N ALA A 1025 -56.67 -4.45 8.35
CA ALA A 1025 -56.79 -5.77 8.97
C ALA A 1025 -56.52 -6.95 8.01
N SER A 1026 -56.89 -6.81 6.73
CA SER A 1026 -56.59 -7.82 5.70
C SER A 1026 -55.10 -7.94 5.39
N GLU A 1027 -54.38 -6.82 5.31
CA GLU A 1027 -52.95 -6.81 5.03
C GLU A 1027 -52.13 -7.17 6.29
N ASP A 1028 -52.57 -6.76 7.48
CA ASP A 1028 -51.97 -7.16 8.77
C ASP A 1028 -51.97 -8.69 8.92
N LEU A 1029 -53.11 -9.34 8.64
CA LEU A 1029 -53.18 -10.80 8.68
C LEU A 1029 -52.32 -11.43 7.58
N ALA A 1030 -52.35 -10.88 6.36
CA ALA A 1030 -51.61 -11.41 5.22
C ALA A 1030 -50.08 -11.34 5.44
N ILE A 1031 -49.54 -10.23 5.92
CA ILE A 1031 -48.10 -10.08 6.18
C ILE A 1031 -47.63 -11.04 7.28
N ARG A 1032 -48.41 -11.21 8.35
CA ARG A 1032 -48.10 -12.17 9.43
C ARG A 1032 -48.10 -13.62 8.93
N GLN A 1033 -49.08 -13.98 8.09
CA GLN A 1033 -49.16 -15.31 7.51
C GLN A 1033 -47.96 -15.60 6.60
N ARG A 1034 -47.59 -14.66 5.71
CA ARG A 1034 -46.40 -14.79 4.86
C ARG A 1034 -45.13 -14.92 5.68
N ALA A 1035 -44.95 -14.05 6.67
CA ALA A 1035 -43.80 -14.06 7.57
C ALA A 1035 -43.66 -15.40 8.31
N ARG A 1036 -44.74 -15.90 8.91
CA ARG A 1036 -44.76 -17.20 9.58
C ARG A 1036 -44.44 -18.35 8.63
N THR A 1037 -45.08 -18.38 7.46
CA THR A 1037 -44.85 -19.45 6.47
C THR A 1037 -43.39 -19.47 6.05
N TRP A 1038 -42.80 -18.32 5.72
CA TRP A 1038 -41.39 -18.21 5.39
C TRP A 1038 -40.49 -18.73 6.52
N ALA A 1039 -40.74 -18.28 7.75
CA ALA A 1039 -39.92 -18.66 8.90
C ALA A 1039 -39.95 -20.17 9.18
N VAL A 1040 -41.14 -20.78 9.17
CA VAL A 1040 -41.33 -22.22 9.42
C VAL A 1040 -40.76 -23.07 8.29
N GLN A 1041 -40.92 -22.65 7.03
CA GLN A 1041 -40.43 -23.41 5.89
C GLN A 1041 -38.91 -23.33 5.74
N ARG A 1042 -38.28 -22.18 6.04
CA ARG A 1042 -36.87 -21.96 5.73
C ARG A 1042 -35.90 -22.30 6.87
N PHE A 1043 -36.31 -22.11 8.12
CA PHE A 1043 -35.42 -22.15 9.29
C PHE A 1043 -35.75 -23.29 10.27
N SER A 1044 -36.50 -24.29 9.83
CA SER A 1044 -36.83 -25.46 10.65
C SER A 1044 -35.62 -26.37 10.90
N GLU A 1045 -35.72 -27.22 11.94
CA GLU A 1045 -34.75 -28.29 12.20
C GLU A 1045 -34.54 -29.20 10.97
N ALA A 1046 -35.61 -29.51 10.23
CA ALA A 1046 -35.54 -30.35 9.05
C ALA A 1046 -34.71 -29.72 7.92
N GLU A 1047 -34.88 -28.42 7.66
CA GLU A 1047 -34.06 -27.71 6.67
C GLU A 1047 -32.62 -27.51 7.14
N PHE A 1048 -32.38 -27.33 8.44
CA PHE A 1048 -31.02 -27.34 9.00
C PHE A 1048 -30.34 -28.70 8.73
N GLU A 1049 -30.98 -29.83 9.02
CA GLU A 1049 -30.42 -31.16 8.78
C GLU A 1049 -30.13 -31.42 7.30
N LYS A 1050 -31.03 -30.99 6.42
CA LYS A 1050 -30.86 -31.07 4.97
C LYS A 1050 -29.66 -30.25 4.51
N GLY A 1051 -29.53 -29.00 4.98
CA GLY A 1051 -28.37 -28.14 4.70
C GLY A 1051 -27.07 -28.71 5.26
N TRP A 1052 -27.10 -29.20 6.51
CA TRP A 1052 -25.97 -29.84 7.17
C TRP A 1052 -25.48 -31.05 6.37
N ASN A 1053 -26.38 -31.92 5.92
CA ASN A 1053 -26.02 -33.08 5.10
C ASN A 1053 -25.54 -32.70 3.69
N ALA A 1054 -26.04 -31.59 3.12
CA ALA A 1054 -25.58 -31.06 1.85
C ALA A 1054 -24.14 -30.51 1.90
N SER A 1055 -23.59 -30.24 3.10
CA SER A 1055 -22.21 -29.76 3.28
C SER A 1055 -21.12 -30.80 2.92
N ARG A 1056 -21.52 -32.03 2.59
CA ARG A 1056 -20.63 -33.16 2.23
C ARG A 1056 -19.69 -33.61 3.35
N TRP A 1057 -19.93 -33.22 4.61
CA TRP A 1057 -19.10 -33.65 5.74
C TRP A 1057 -18.92 -35.18 5.80
N LYS A 1058 -19.93 -35.96 5.40
CA LYS A 1058 -19.90 -37.43 5.33
C LYS A 1058 -18.82 -37.99 4.39
N SER A 1059 -18.52 -37.31 3.28
CA SER A 1059 -17.50 -37.79 2.33
C SER A 1059 -16.07 -37.73 2.86
N TYR A 1060 -15.87 -37.04 3.99
CA TYR A 1060 -14.57 -36.94 4.65
C TYR A 1060 -14.39 -37.96 5.77
N LEU A 1061 -15.43 -38.72 6.11
CA LEU A 1061 -15.27 -39.87 6.99
C LEU A 1061 -14.52 -40.99 6.25
N PRO A 1062 -13.60 -41.71 6.92
CA PRO A 1062 -12.92 -42.86 6.33
C PRO A 1062 -13.94 -43.85 5.76
N SER A 1063 -13.70 -44.38 4.55
CA SER A 1063 -14.48 -45.51 4.03
C SER A 1063 -14.30 -46.71 4.95
N THR A 1064 -15.40 -47.39 5.30
CA THR A 1064 -15.42 -48.58 6.16
C THR A 1064 -14.61 -49.72 5.60
#